data_AF-A0A812XJP2-F1
#
_entry.id   AF-A0A812XJP2-F1
#
_cell.length_a   1.000
_cell.length_b   1.000
_cell.length_c   1.000
_cell.angle_alpha   90.00
_cell.angle_beta   90.00
_cell.angle_gamma   90.00
#
_symmetry.space_group_name_H-M   'P 1'
#
loop_
_entity.id
_entity.type
_entity.pdbx_description
1 polymer ?
#
loop_
_entity_poly.entity_id
_entity_poly.type
_entity_poly.pdbx_seq_one_letter_code
_entity_poly.pdbx_strand_id
1 'polypeptide(L)'
;MATSSLPGRITITVSTASGASCTIAALASGRVDQLHGAIERVLKIPTCVQNLIIACEGGSREIKSHELLSRLPLESCQNHLTVFNSWPKDPEETVEKLKSASRSPTARTAAAVARCLTFEDSYVQAAALQALSWMGKEVWDRSRQPRVSPFSPAMGSSLGSCGADAGVINSEPVHDRMFVIFVSHQWLGATHPDPRGEQLAVLRQSLTGIIEGSLHVEGDMISLIKGRPTLQLPDAIRKEIQHGFLFLDWFAIPQITARHEGVNEAVTRSNAALAVQSIPAYVEASNVFVALVPELPHMTRGTRCNYPSWLSRGWCRAELYCHLLSNKPDTSVIVIHSAMEAEYMFPLDWQHNTVAEGDFTVESDRAIVVKLSEMAVDSKIRHLGAKGPTAFYRFYVAYRAKLLGRPCLPWDLVGFLENFRFPSFQDAISDKIMNGALCAVIAGDAQMLSRLIQRRADVNYRVSGLSDLGFYDSQTLLMVAAKSHQSAEVLSTLLELRADVNARDRSGLNSAFYARSAQQVKVLVEAKADIHSICSPLGLAPLTGVASSADTGTVAALLEAMCDPNPEPSGAGYGPLHGVAGFARQSNRFSASKARLLLASRADINMQARPTGKFRLITLAARAHTGLLGFGSGSISARRVAALPGITPLGTAAMLGDGELAQLFLEFGAQVLENDRGRFGGAQRPGPLALHALYIYRAATRSIFSSASEMTKSVKARMPSVPWKRRPKKKAATMIVDSTPERSSPIPRSSTGSSQPLSPGVLPRAALPLGQIFRSMLHWRRRADHELERIQAKIDDMWLHEMMLGCDTELFETVRK
;
A
#
# COMPACT_ATOMS: atom_id res chain seq x y z
N MET A 1 -33.65 -46.44 -18.58
CA MET A 1 -34.64 -47.52 -18.45
C MET A 1 -36.02 -46.95 -18.75
N ALA A 2 -36.80 -47.69 -19.55
CA ALA A 2 -38.22 -47.53 -19.89
C ALA A 2 -38.72 -46.17 -20.42
N THR A 3 -38.82 -46.07 -21.75
CA THR A 3 -39.74 -45.17 -22.45
C THR A 3 -41.18 -45.63 -22.21
N SER A 4 -41.79 -45.28 -21.08
CA SER A 4 -43.23 -45.38 -20.91
C SER A 4 -43.87 -44.08 -21.44
N SER A 5 -44.51 -44.15 -22.60
CA SER A 5 -45.33 -43.06 -23.12
C SER A 5 -46.54 -42.84 -22.20
N LEU A 6 -46.62 -41.65 -21.60
CA LEU A 6 -47.79 -41.23 -20.82
C LEU A 6 -49.02 -41.17 -21.75
N PRO A 7 -50.19 -41.72 -21.36
CA PRO A 7 -51.40 -41.64 -22.18
C PRO A 7 -52.00 -40.24 -22.04
N GLY A 8 -51.86 -39.39 -23.06
CA GLY A 8 -52.56 -38.11 -23.15
C GLY A 8 -51.92 -36.93 -22.38
N ARG A 9 -52.56 -35.77 -22.49
CA ARG A 9 -52.10 -34.47 -21.96
C ARG A 9 -52.36 -34.43 -20.45
N ILE A 10 -51.30 -34.52 -19.64
CA ILE A 10 -51.41 -34.48 -18.17
C ILE A 10 -51.15 -33.06 -17.69
N THR A 11 -52.02 -32.58 -16.81
CA THR A 11 -51.90 -31.26 -16.19
C THR A 11 -51.40 -31.43 -14.75
N ILE A 12 -50.20 -30.95 -14.46
CA ILE A 12 -49.55 -31.11 -13.15
C ILE A 12 -49.57 -29.79 -12.40
N THR A 13 -50.22 -29.76 -11.25
CA THR A 13 -50.21 -28.60 -10.37
C THR A 13 -49.16 -28.82 -9.27
N VAL A 14 -48.15 -27.95 -9.24
CA VAL A 14 -47.06 -27.98 -8.27
C VAL A 14 -47.33 -26.90 -7.23
N SER A 15 -47.42 -27.30 -5.96
CA SER A 15 -47.71 -26.38 -4.86
C SER A 15 -46.57 -26.35 -3.85
N THR A 16 -46.18 -25.14 -3.45
CA THR A 16 -45.20 -24.87 -2.38
C THR A 16 -45.87 -24.92 -1.00
N ALA A 17 -45.08 -25.17 0.05
CA ALA A 17 -45.58 -25.14 1.44
C ALA A 17 -46.12 -23.76 1.86
N SER A 18 -45.69 -22.68 1.19
CA SER A 18 -46.17 -21.31 1.40
C SER A 18 -47.45 -20.98 0.62
N GLY A 19 -48.09 -21.97 -0.01
CA GLY A 19 -49.40 -21.82 -0.68
C GLY A 19 -49.36 -21.33 -2.13
N ALA A 20 -48.17 -21.06 -2.70
CA ALA A 20 -48.05 -20.72 -4.12
C ALA A 20 -48.14 -21.98 -4.98
N SER A 21 -49.03 -22.01 -5.96
CA SER A 21 -49.25 -23.13 -6.89
C SER A 21 -49.04 -22.72 -8.34
N CYS A 22 -48.42 -23.59 -9.15
CA CYS A 22 -48.25 -23.41 -10.58
C CYS A 22 -48.69 -24.65 -11.33
N THR A 23 -49.50 -24.48 -12.38
CA THR A 23 -50.01 -25.59 -13.18
C THR A 23 -49.25 -25.69 -14.50
N ILE A 24 -48.62 -26.85 -14.73
CA ILE A 24 -47.81 -27.16 -15.89
C ILE A 24 -48.59 -28.15 -16.77
N ALA A 25 -48.93 -27.74 -17.99
CA ALA A 25 -49.47 -28.65 -18.99
C ALA A 25 -48.31 -29.40 -19.67
N ALA A 26 -48.14 -30.69 -19.37
CA ALA A 26 -47.15 -31.51 -20.03
C ALA A 26 -47.73 -32.13 -21.32
N LEU A 27 -47.21 -31.72 -22.48
CA LEU A 27 -47.52 -32.36 -23.77
C LEU A 27 -46.80 -33.72 -23.86
N ALA A 28 -47.47 -34.68 -24.49
CA ALA A 28 -47.12 -36.11 -24.56
C ALA A 28 -45.79 -36.45 -25.29
N SER A 29 -44.90 -35.48 -25.55
CA SER A 29 -43.59 -35.68 -26.19
C SER A 29 -42.45 -35.87 -25.17
N GLY A 30 -42.65 -36.81 -24.25
CA GLY A 30 -41.62 -37.71 -23.71
C GLY A 30 -40.19 -37.23 -23.45
N ARG A 31 -39.95 -36.19 -22.61
CA ARG A 31 -38.64 -36.01 -21.95
C ARG A 31 -38.76 -35.75 -20.45
N VAL A 32 -38.37 -36.76 -19.67
CA VAL A 32 -38.30 -36.81 -18.20
C VAL A 32 -37.60 -35.58 -17.60
N ASP A 33 -36.51 -35.15 -18.22
CA ASP A 33 -35.69 -34.04 -17.74
C ASP A 33 -36.43 -32.70 -17.74
N GLN A 34 -37.43 -32.54 -18.62
CA GLN A 34 -38.21 -31.31 -18.71
C GLN A 34 -39.19 -31.17 -17.55
N LEU A 35 -39.73 -32.29 -17.05
CA LEU A 35 -40.64 -32.28 -15.90
C LEU A 35 -39.87 -31.95 -14.61
N HIS A 36 -38.74 -32.62 -14.37
CA HIS A 36 -37.88 -32.34 -13.21
C HIS A 36 -37.35 -30.90 -13.23
N GLY A 37 -36.91 -30.41 -14.40
CA GLY A 37 -36.47 -29.03 -14.56
C GLY A 37 -37.59 -27.99 -14.42
N ALA A 38 -38.85 -28.35 -14.70
CA ALA A 38 -39.99 -27.45 -14.46
C ALA A 38 -40.36 -27.41 -12.97
N ILE A 39 -40.39 -28.57 -12.28
CA ILE A 39 -40.61 -28.67 -10.84
C ILE A 39 -39.53 -27.92 -10.06
N GLU A 40 -38.25 -28.09 -10.43
CA GLU A 40 -37.12 -27.36 -9.82
C GLU A 40 -37.21 -25.84 -10.02
N ARG A 41 -37.68 -25.37 -11.19
CA ARG A 41 -37.88 -23.93 -11.43
C ARG A 41 -38.99 -23.34 -10.57
N VAL A 42 -40.07 -24.07 -10.36
CA VAL A 42 -41.22 -23.61 -9.57
C VAL A 42 -40.90 -23.65 -8.07
N LEU A 43 -40.31 -24.74 -7.60
CA LEU A 43 -40.01 -24.93 -6.18
C LEU A 43 -38.72 -24.26 -5.73
N LYS A 44 -37.82 -23.92 -6.67
CA LYS A 44 -36.46 -23.36 -6.44
C LYS A 44 -35.53 -24.25 -5.62
N ILE A 45 -35.68 -25.57 -5.70
CA ILE A 45 -34.99 -26.53 -4.82
C ILE A 45 -34.21 -27.55 -5.65
N PRO A 46 -33.00 -27.97 -5.26
CA PRO A 46 -32.23 -28.92 -6.04
C PRO A 46 -32.88 -30.32 -6.12
N THR A 47 -32.86 -30.91 -7.32
CA THR A 47 -33.35 -32.28 -7.58
C THR A 47 -32.71 -33.37 -6.71
N CYS A 48 -31.50 -33.16 -6.19
CA CYS A 48 -30.77 -34.14 -5.37
C CYS A 48 -31.25 -34.26 -3.90
N VAL A 49 -32.09 -33.35 -3.41
CA VAL A 49 -32.54 -33.31 -2.00
C VAL A 49 -34.07 -33.25 -1.83
N GLN A 50 -34.82 -33.26 -2.93
CA GLN A 50 -36.30 -33.19 -2.90
C GLN A 50 -36.95 -34.54 -2.55
N ASN A 51 -37.86 -34.53 -1.57
CA ASN A 51 -38.95 -35.51 -1.47
C ASN A 51 -40.24 -34.88 -2.00
N LEU A 52 -41.01 -35.63 -2.77
CA LEU A 52 -42.23 -35.15 -3.41
C LEU A 52 -43.41 -35.96 -2.90
N ILE A 53 -44.46 -35.31 -2.45
CA ILE A 53 -45.73 -35.95 -2.10
C ILE A 53 -46.68 -35.78 -3.28
N ILE A 54 -47.13 -36.89 -3.85
CA ILE A 54 -48.12 -36.90 -4.92
C ILE A 54 -49.50 -37.14 -4.32
N ALA A 55 -50.47 -36.30 -4.67
CA ALA A 55 -51.88 -36.52 -4.35
C ALA A 55 -52.70 -36.77 -5.64
N CYS A 56 -53.45 -37.87 -5.66
CA CYS A 56 -54.52 -38.16 -6.63
C CYS A 56 -55.84 -38.41 -5.87
N GLU A 57 -56.96 -38.50 -6.59
CA GLU A 57 -58.33 -38.65 -6.02
C GLU A 57 -58.53 -39.86 -5.08
N GLY A 58 -57.55 -40.79 -4.98
CA GLY A 58 -57.55 -41.93 -4.05
C GLY A 58 -56.56 -41.87 -2.87
N GLY A 59 -55.88 -40.73 -2.63
CA GLY A 59 -54.97 -40.53 -1.49
C GLY A 59 -53.59 -39.95 -1.86
N SER A 60 -52.82 -39.54 -0.84
CA SER A 60 -51.46 -38.97 -1.00
C SER A 60 -50.35 -39.98 -0.70
N ARG A 61 -49.27 -39.97 -1.49
CA ARG A 61 -48.08 -40.81 -1.30
C ARG A 61 -46.78 -40.01 -1.41
N GLU A 62 -45.81 -40.27 -0.54
CA GLU A 62 -44.47 -39.67 -0.60
C GLU A 62 -43.54 -40.51 -1.49
N ILE A 63 -42.86 -39.86 -2.42
CA ILE A 63 -41.96 -40.47 -3.41
C ILE A 63 -40.71 -39.59 -3.55
N LYS A 64 -39.53 -40.21 -3.65
CA LYS A 64 -38.27 -39.48 -3.89
C LYS A 64 -38.25 -38.90 -5.30
N SER A 65 -37.72 -37.70 -5.49
CA SER A 65 -37.74 -36.99 -6.78
C SER A 65 -37.18 -37.83 -7.96
N HIS A 66 -36.12 -38.60 -7.74
CA HIS A 66 -35.54 -39.47 -8.79
C HIS A 66 -36.36 -40.73 -9.11
N GLU A 67 -37.29 -41.15 -8.24
CA GLU A 67 -38.14 -42.33 -8.44
C GLU A 67 -39.54 -41.97 -8.99
N LEU A 68 -39.85 -40.67 -9.08
CA LEU A 68 -41.18 -40.13 -9.34
C LEU A 68 -41.91 -40.84 -10.49
N LEU A 69 -41.27 -40.96 -11.64
CA LEU A 69 -41.90 -41.53 -12.84
C LEU A 69 -42.19 -43.02 -12.75
N SER A 70 -41.34 -43.77 -12.04
CA SER A 70 -41.50 -45.23 -11.91
C SER A 70 -42.65 -45.62 -10.98
N ARG A 71 -43.10 -44.69 -10.13
CA ARG A 71 -44.13 -44.91 -9.10
C ARG A 71 -45.38 -44.04 -9.28
N LEU A 72 -45.47 -43.30 -10.39
CA LEU A 72 -46.65 -42.54 -10.76
C LEU A 72 -47.81 -43.50 -11.09
N PRO A 73 -48.96 -43.38 -10.41
CA PRO A 73 -50.12 -44.22 -10.71
C PRO A 73 -50.85 -43.67 -11.94
N LEU A 74 -50.39 -44.06 -13.13
CA LEU A 74 -50.88 -43.54 -14.41
C LEU A 74 -52.29 -44.02 -14.77
N GLU A 75 -52.75 -45.12 -14.17
CA GLU A 75 -54.05 -45.73 -14.49
C GLU A 75 -55.23 -45.09 -13.75
N SER A 76 -54.99 -44.31 -12.69
CA SER A 76 -56.05 -43.81 -11.80
C SER A 76 -56.24 -42.30 -11.79
N CYS A 77 -55.33 -41.51 -12.38
CA CYS A 77 -55.40 -40.05 -12.28
C CYS A 77 -56.02 -39.48 -13.57
N GLN A 78 -57.30 -39.09 -13.52
CA GLN A 78 -57.97 -38.39 -14.62
C GLN A 78 -57.36 -37.00 -14.81
N ASN A 79 -56.41 -36.88 -15.74
CA ASN A 79 -55.82 -35.65 -16.31
C ASN A 79 -55.22 -34.60 -15.34
N HIS A 80 -55.31 -34.76 -14.02
CA HIS A 80 -54.78 -33.83 -13.01
C HIS A 80 -53.98 -34.54 -11.91
N LEU A 81 -52.76 -34.05 -11.68
CA LEU A 81 -51.84 -34.52 -10.64
C LEU A 81 -51.41 -33.35 -9.75
N THR A 82 -51.53 -33.47 -8.43
CA THR A 82 -51.00 -32.44 -7.51
C THR A 82 -49.73 -32.94 -6.84
N VAL A 83 -48.65 -32.17 -6.96
CA VAL A 83 -47.35 -32.49 -6.34
C VAL A 83 -47.03 -31.43 -5.30
N PHE A 84 -46.86 -31.88 -4.06
CA PHE A 84 -46.36 -31.07 -2.96
C PHE A 84 -44.89 -31.38 -2.74
N ASN A 85 -44.11 -30.35 -2.45
CA ASN A 85 -42.74 -30.55 -2.02
C ASN A 85 -42.69 -30.77 -0.52
N SER A 86 -42.12 -31.89 -0.08
CA SER A 86 -41.71 -32.10 1.30
C SER A 86 -40.19 -32.01 1.34
N TRP A 87 -39.65 -30.95 1.94
CA TRP A 87 -38.24 -30.94 2.26
C TRP A 87 -37.91 -32.09 3.24
N PRO A 88 -36.69 -32.66 3.21
CA PRO A 88 -36.25 -33.54 4.27
C PRO A 88 -36.39 -32.77 5.58
N LYS A 89 -37.18 -33.31 6.52
CA LYS A 89 -37.38 -32.67 7.83
C LYS A 89 -36.13 -32.75 8.72
N ASP A 90 -35.13 -33.53 8.31
CA ASP A 90 -33.90 -33.80 9.05
C ASP A 90 -32.67 -33.12 8.42
N PRO A 91 -32.01 -32.18 9.14
CA PRO A 91 -30.77 -31.54 8.72
C PRO A 91 -29.60 -32.51 8.47
N GLU A 92 -29.50 -33.61 9.24
CA GLU A 92 -28.38 -34.56 9.10
C GLU A 92 -28.44 -35.33 7.78
N GLU A 93 -29.64 -35.73 7.35
CA GLU A 93 -29.87 -36.38 6.06
C GLU A 93 -29.50 -35.45 4.89
N THR A 94 -29.73 -34.14 5.06
CA THR A 94 -29.40 -33.12 4.07
C THR A 94 -27.88 -32.96 3.92
N VAL A 95 -27.15 -32.96 5.05
CA VAL A 95 -25.68 -32.87 5.08
C VAL A 95 -25.02 -34.06 4.38
N GLU A 96 -25.48 -35.30 4.63
CA GLU A 96 -24.93 -36.49 3.95
C GLU A 96 -25.20 -36.49 2.44
N LYS A 97 -26.37 -36.03 2.01
CA LYS A 97 -26.67 -35.87 0.58
C LYS A 97 -25.78 -34.84 -0.10
N LEU A 98 -25.46 -33.72 0.58
CA LEU A 98 -24.52 -32.72 0.07
C LEU A 98 -23.09 -33.26 -0.08
N LYS A 99 -22.62 -34.05 0.90
CA LYS A 99 -21.32 -34.75 0.82
C LYS A 99 -21.27 -35.79 -0.29
N SER A 100 -22.40 -36.43 -0.60
CA SER A 100 -22.47 -37.36 -1.73
C SER A 100 -22.38 -36.63 -3.08
N ALA A 101 -23.03 -35.47 -3.20
CA ALA A 101 -23.05 -34.66 -4.42
C ALA A 101 -21.69 -34.05 -4.76
N SER A 102 -20.84 -33.77 -3.76
CA SER A 102 -19.48 -33.26 -3.97
C SER A 102 -18.51 -34.27 -4.59
N ARG A 103 -18.87 -35.57 -4.66
CA ARG A 103 -18.03 -36.62 -5.26
C ARG A 103 -18.06 -36.62 -6.80
N SER A 104 -19.00 -35.89 -7.42
CA SER A 104 -19.08 -35.74 -8.88
C SER A 104 -19.50 -34.30 -9.24
N PRO A 105 -18.57 -33.33 -9.15
CA PRO A 105 -18.88 -31.92 -9.35
C PRO A 105 -19.23 -31.60 -10.80
N THR A 106 -20.36 -30.93 -10.99
CA THR A 106 -20.80 -30.30 -12.25
C THR A 106 -21.30 -28.89 -11.92
N ALA A 107 -21.32 -27.98 -12.90
CA ALA A 107 -21.84 -26.62 -12.70
C ALA A 107 -23.29 -26.63 -12.16
N ARG A 108 -24.10 -27.62 -12.57
CA ARG A 108 -25.47 -27.82 -12.06
C ARG A 108 -25.50 -28.28 -10.60
N THR A 109 -24.62 -29.19 -10.19
CA THR A 109 -24.53 -29.62 -8.79
C THR A 109 -23.97 -28.52 -7.89
N ALA A 110 -23.01 -27.71 -8.35
CA ALA A 110 -22.51 -26.55 -7.60
C ALA A 110 -23.59 -25.47 -7.39
N ALA A 111 -24.34 -25.11 -8.44
CA ALA A 111 -25.45 -24.17 -8.33
C ALA A 111 -26.57 -24.68 -7.40
N ALA A 112 -26.80 -25.99 -7.39
CA ALA A 112 -27.71 -26.65 -6.46
C ALA A 112 -27.24 -26.55 -5.00
N VAL A 113 -25.97 -26.87 -4.72
CA VAL A 113 -25.41 -26.77 -3.35
C VAL A 113 -25.37 -25.33 -2.85
N ALA A 114 -25.11 -24.35 -3.73
CA ALA A 114 -25.14 -22.93 -3.37
C ALA A 114 -26.52 -22.47 -2.88
N ARG A 115 -27.61 -23.07 -3.36
CA ARG A 115 -28.96 -22.76 -2.87
C ARG A 115 -29.21 -23.26 -1.45
N CYS A 116 -28.44 -24.24 -0.95
CA CYS A 116 -28.52 -24.68 0.45
C CYS A 116 -27.91 -23.68 1.44
N LEU A 117 -27.20 -22.64 0.97
CA LEU A 117 -26.70 -21.54 1.81
C LEU A 117 -27.83 -20.65 2.35
N THR A 118 -29.02 -20.70 1.76
CA THR A 118 -30.18 -19.94 2.24
C THR A 118 -31.00 -20.70 3.29
N PHE A 119 -30.53 -21.86 3.76
CA PHE A 119 -31.20 -22.67 4.77
C PHE A 119 -30.97 -22.09 6.17
N GLU A 120 -31.97 -22.07 7.05
CA GLU A 120 -31.81 -21.44 8.39
C GLU A 120 -30.87 -22.23 9.31
N ASP A 121 -30.73 -23.55 9.11
CA ASP A 121 -29.85 -24.38 9.92
C ASP A 121 -28.37 -24.21 9.53
N SER A 122 -27.57 -23.78 10.51
CA SER A 122 -26.15 -23.49 10.35
C SER A 122 -25.28 -24.70 9.97
N TYR A 123 -25.67 -25.93 10.30
CA TYR A 123 -24.92 -27.14 9.92
C TYR A 123 -25.08 -27.46 8.44
N VAL A 124 -26.27 -27.25 7.88
CA VAL A 124 -26.53 -27.41 6.45
C VAL A 124 -25.79 -26.33 5.65
N GLN A 125 -25.78 -25.08 6.12
CA GLN A 125 -25.01 -23.99 5.51
C GLN A 125 -23.50 -24.29 5.49
N ALA A 126 -22.96 -24.76 6.62
CA ALA A 126 -21.54 -25.11 6.74
C ALA A 126 -21.16 -26.28 5.81
N ALA A 127 -22.01 -27.32 5.75
CA ALA A 127 -21.81 -28.45 4.83
C ALA A 127 -21.89 -28.02 3.36
N ALA A 128 -22.78 -27.11 3.00
CA ALA A 128 -22.89 -26.55 1.65
C ALA A 128 -21.64 -25.74 1.27
N LEU A 129 -21.12 -24.90 2.16
CA LEU A 129 -19.86 -24.16 1.94
C LEU A 129 -18.67 -25.10 1.75
N GLN A 130 -18.56 -26.12 2.59
CA GLN A 130 -17.48 -27.10 2.52
C GLN A 130 -17.53 -27.91 1.22
N ALA A 131 -18.74 -28.31 0.80
CA ALA A 131 -18.96 -29.00 -0.46
C ALA A 131 -18.59 -28.10 -1.66
N LEU A 132 -18.98 -26.82 -1.68
CA LEU A 132 -18.60 -25.87 -2.74
C LEU A 132 -17.09 -25.64 -2.82
N SER A 133 -16.41 -25.53 -1.68
CA SER A 133 -14.95 -25.40 -1.60
C SER A 133 -14.25 -26.61 -2.23
N TRP A 134 -14.71 -27.82 -1.91
CA TRP A 134 -14.18 -29.06 -2.49
C TRP A 134 -14.44 -29.17 -4.00
N MET A 135 -15.65 -28.82 -4.44
CA MET A 135 -16.00 -28.84 -5.87
C MET A 135 -15.17 -27.84 -6.67
N GLY A 136 -14.89 -26.66 -6.12
CA GLY A 136 -14.01 -25.65 -6.74
C GLY A 136 -12.57 -26.15 -6.93
N LYS A 137 -12.06 -26.92 -5.96
CA LYS A 137 -10.73 -27.53 -6.04
C LYS A 137 -10.64 -28.64 -7.10
N GLU A 138 -11.64 -29.54 -7.16
CA GLU A 138 -11.65 -30.61 -8.16
C GLU A 138 -11.89 -30.12 -9.60
N VAL A 139 -12.79 -29.15 -9.81
CA VAL A 139 -13.03 -28.56 -11.14
C VAL A 139 -11.76 -27.84 -11.63
N TRP A 140 -11.04 -27.17 -10.72
CA TRP A 140 -9.75 -26.55 -11.00
C TRP A 140 -8.66 -27.57 -11.36
N ASP A 141 -8.55 -28.69 -10.64
CA ASP A 141 -7.57 -29.74 -10.95
C ASP A 141 -7.88 -30.50 -12.26
N ARG A 142 -9.17 -30.72 -12.59
CA ARG A 142 -9.56 -31.34 -13.87
C ARG A 142 -9.32 -30.43 -15.08
N SER A 143 -9.42 -29.11 -14.91
CA SER A 143 -9.10 -28.13 -15.95
C SER A 143 -7.61 -28.08 -16.32
N ARG A 144 -6.73 -28.71 -15.52
CA ARG A 144 -5.28 -28.78 -15.73
C ARG A 144 -4.78 -30.04 -16.43
N GLN A 145 -5.60 -31.06 -16.65
CA GLN A 145 -5.13 -32.24 -17.38
C GLN A 145 -5.14 -31.94 -18.89
N PRO A 146 -3.98 -31.88 -19.57
CA PRO A 146 -3.96 -31.84 -21.02
C PRO A 146 -4.49 -33.18 -21.55
N ARG A 147 -5.46 -33.14 -22.47
CA ARG A 147 -5.84 -34.33 -23.25
C ARG A 147 -4.63 -34.76 -24.07
N VAL A 148 -3.88 -35.75 -23.57
CA VAL A 148 -2.85 -36.44 -24.34
C VAL A 148 -3.55 -37.45 -25.24
N SER A 149 -3.56 -37.20 -26.56
CA SER A 149 -3.70 -38.24 -27.57
C SER A 149 -2.31 -38.59 -28.11
N PRO A 150 -1.94 -39.88 -28.27
CA PRO A 150 -0.58 -40.25 -28.63
C PRO A 150 -0.40 -40.24 -30.14
N PHE A 151 0.51 -39.42 -30.69
CA PHE A 151 1.08 -39.69 -32.01
C PHE A 151 2.55 -39.22 -32.08
N SER A 152 3.36 -40.13 -32.60
CA SER A 152 4.83 -40.12 -32.76
C SER A 152 5.35 -39.13 -33.83
N PRO A 153 6.68 -38.89 -33.89
CA PRO A 153 7.27 -37.69 -34.47
C PRO A 153 7.65 -37.84 -35.95
N ALA A 154 7.68 -36.71 -36.68
CA ALA A 154 8.38 -36.61 -37.96
C ALA A 154 9.03 -35.23 -38.12
N MET A 155 10.27 -35.26 -38.63
CA MET A 155 11.16 -34.14 -38.92
C MET A 155 10.62 -33.17 -39.99
N GLY A 156 11.13 -31.94 -40.02
CA GLY A 156 11.06 -31.07 -41.19
C GLY A 156 11.50 -29.64 -40.93
N SER A 157 12.46 -29.18 -41.72
CA SER A 157 13.26 -27.95 -41.62
C SER A 157 12.64 -26.69 -42.25
N SER A 158 13.27 -25.55 -41.91
CA SER A 158 13.55 -24.34 -42.71
C SER A 158 12.49 -23.22 -42.89
N LEU A 159 12.90 -22.03 -42.43
CA LEU A 159 12.89 -20.69 -43.05
C LEU A 159 11.66 -20.18 -43.82
N GLY A 160 11.17 -18.97 -43.46
CA GLY A 160 10.41 -18.12 -44.38
C GLY A 160 9.55 -17.05 -43.70
N SER A 161 9.73 -15.80 -44.11
CA SER A 161 9.06 -14.57 -43.66
C SER A 161 7.64 -14.36 -44.19
N CYS A 162 6.94 -13.43 -43.53
CA CYS A 162 5.76 -12.65 -43.97
C CYS A 162 4.37 -13.27 -43.81
N GLY A 163 3.42 -12.40 -43.41
CA GLY A 163 2.01 -12.57 -43.70
C GLY A 163 1.11 -12.44 -42.48
N ALA A 164 0.43 -11.31 -42.36
CA ALA A 164 -0.74 -11.17 -41.52
C ALA A 164 -1.80 -12.19 -41.97
N ASP A 165 -2.29 -13.01 -41.04
CA ASP A 165 -3.60 -13.63 -41.16
C ASP A 165 -4.28 -13.67 -39.79
N ALA A 166 -5.38 -12.93 -39.73
CA ALA A 166 -6.33 -12.91 -38.64
C ALA A 166 -7.05 -14.27 -38.58
N GLY A 167 -6.46 -15.21 -37.86
CA GLY A 167 -7.12 -16.44 -37.45
C GLY A 167 -8.07 -16.15 -36.29
N VAL A 168 -9.36 -16.03 -36.58
CA VAL A 168 -10.45 -16.03 -35.61
C VAL A 168 -10.35 -17.32 -34.79
N ILE A 169 -9.76 -17.20 -33.60
CA ILE A 169 -9.94 -18.20 -32.56
C ILE A 169 -11.40 -18.06 -32.14
N ASN A 170 -12.22 -19.06 -32.47
CA ASN A 170 -13.57 -19.20 -31.92
C ASN A 170 -13.46 -19.14 -30.39
N SER A 171 -13.75 -17.96 -29.83
CA SER A 171 -13.86 -17.74 -28.41
C SER A 171 -15.09 -18.51 -27.93
N GLU A 172 -14.88 -19.57 -27.17
CA GLU A 172 -15.92 -19.98 -26.22
C GLU A 172 -16.27 -18.77 -25.35
N PRO A 173 -17.56 -18.52 -25.05
CA PRO A 173 -17.97 -17.35 -24.31
C PRO A 173 -17.38 -17.39 -22.89
N VAL A 174 -16.45 -16.46 -22.61
CA VAL A 174 -15.88 -16.24 -21.28
C VAL A 174 -16.95 -15.61 -20.40
N HIS A 175 -17.76 -16.44 -19.75
CA HIS A 175 -18.77 -16.01 -18.78
C HIS A 175 -18.55 -16.58 -17.37
N ASP A 176 -17.38 -17.11 -17.05
CA ASP A 176 -17.19 -17.84 -15.78
C ASP A 176 -15.90 -17.53 -15.00
N ARG A 177 -15.20 -16.41 -15.28
CA ARG A 177 -14.05 -16.00 -14.46
C ARG A 177 -14.42 -14.80 -13.59
N MET A 178 -14.51 -15.02 -12.28
CA MET A 178 -14.74 -13.97 -11.29
C MET A 178 -13.56 -12.99 -11.31
N PHE A 179 -13.81 -11.72 -11.63
CA PHE A 179 -12.81 -10.66 -11.56
C PHE A 179 -12.83 -10.04 -10.16
N VAL A 180 -11.73 -10.15 -9.41
CA VAL A 180 -11.66 -9.72 -8.01
C VAL A 180 -10.65 -8.58 -7.84
N ILE A 181 -11.09 -7.52 -7.17
CA ILE A 181 -10.26 -6.37 -6.78
C ILE A 181 -9.96 -6.52 -5.29
N PHE A 182 -8.71 -6.79 -4.95
CA PHE A 182 -8.24 -6.82 -3.57
C PHE A 182 -7.92 -5.40 -3.10
N VAL A 183 -8.54 -4.97 -2.01
CA VAL A 183 -8.34 -3.65 -1.42
C VAL A 183 -7.59 -3.81 -0.10
N SER A 184 -6.34 -3.38 -0.08
CA SER A 184 -5.52 -3.26 1.13
C SER A 184 -5.65 -1.85 1.70
N HIS A 185 -5.88 -1.73 3.02
CA HIS A 185 -6.01 -0.43 3.67
C HIS A 185 -5.53 -0.44 5.14
N GLN A 186 -5.40 0.75 5.70
CA GLN A 186 -5.11 0.94 7.12
C GLN A 186 -6.37 1.32 7.90
N TRP A 187 -6.58 0.67 9.05
CA TRP A 187 -7.67 1.00 9.97
C TRP A 187 -7.49 2.41 10.55
N LEU A 188 -8.55 3.22 10.50
CA LEU A 188 -8.64 4.57 11.06
C LEU A 188 -9.14 4.60 12.51
N GLY A 189 -9.62 3.47 13.03
CA GLY A 189 -10.15 3.35 14.38
C GLY A 189 -9.72 2.05 15.05
N ALA A 190 -9.92 1.97 16.38
CA ALA A 190 -9.61 0.76 17.15
C ALA A 190 -10.66 -0.34 16.97
N THR A 191 -11.92 0.03 16.73
CA THR A 191 -13.07 -0.90 16.67
C THR A 191 -13.69 -1.03 15.29
N HIS A 192 -13.45 -0.07 14.40
CA HIS A 192 -13.96 -0.05 13.04
C HIS A 192 -12.88 0.52 12.11
N PRO A 193 -12.67 -0.07 10.93
CA PRO A 193 -11.56 0.33 10.07
C PRO A 193 -11.80 1.68 9.37
N ASP A 194 -13.05 2.06 9.12
CA ASP A 194 -13.40 3.34 8.50
C ASP A 194 -14.64 3.97 9.18
N PRO A 195 -14.52 4.47 10.43
CA PRO A 195 -15.69 4.79 11.25
C PRO A 195 -16.56 5.93 10.71
N ARG A 196 -16.02 6.77 9.83
CA ARG A 196 -16.73 7.87 9.16
C ARG A 196 -17.07 7.56 7.69
N GLY A 197 -16.72 6.38 7.19
CA GLY A 197 -16.95 5.99 5.79
C GLY A 197 -16.11 6.77 4.78
N GLU A 198 -15.03 7.43 5.21
CA GLU A 198 -14.22 8.31 4.37
C GLU A 198 -13.34 7.52 3.39
N GLN A 199 -12.76 6.39 3.82
CA GLN A 199 -11.97 5.54 2.93
C GLN A 199 -12.86 4.89 1.86
N LEU A 200 -14.02 4.36 2.26
CA LEU A 200 -14.97 3.76 1.33
C LEU A 200 -15.55 4.79 0.36
N ALA A 201 -15.76 6.03 0.80
CA ALA A 201 -16.17 7.12 -0.09
C ALA A 201 -15.10 7.41 -1.17
N VAL A 202 -13.82 7.49 -0.77
CA VAL A 202 -12.69 7.64 -1.71
C VAL A 202 -12.60 6.46 -2.66
N LEU A 203 -12.68 5.23 -2.16
CA LEU A 203 -12.63 4.02 -2.98
C LEU A 203 -13.75 4.03 -4.03
N ARG A 204 -14.99 4.28 -3.60
CA ARG A 204 -16.15 4.34 -4.50
C ARG A 204 -15.95 5.38 -5.59
N GLN A 205 -15.62 6.62 -5.23
CA GLN A 205 -15.41 7.69 -6.20
C GLN A 205 -14.26 7.39 -7.17
N SER A 206 -13.16 6.82 -6.67
CA SER A 206 -12.00 6.48 -7.49
C SER A 206 -12.31 5.36 -8.48
N LEU A 207 -13.00 4.30 -8.04
CA LEU A 207 -13.41 3.20 -8.92
C LEU A 207 -14.41 3.68 -9.96
N THR A 208 -15.40 4.48 -9.57
CA THR A 208 -16.33 5.14 -10.52
C THR A 208 -15.56 5.97 -11.54
N GLY A 209 -14.61 6.79 -11.09
CA GLY A 209 -13.79 7.60 -11.99
C GLY A 209 -12.92 6.77 -12.93
N ILE A 210 -12.37 5.64 -12.47
CA ILE A 210 -11.63 4.70 -13.32
C ILE A 210 -12.56 4.11 -14.38
N ILE A 211 -13.74 3.62 -13.98
CA ILE A 211 -14.75 3.02 -14.88
C ILE A 211 -15.19 4.02 -15.96
N GLU A 212 -15.50 5.26 -15.56
CA GLU A 212 -15.92 6.33 -16.46
C GLU A 212 -14.78 6.89 -17.31
N GLY A 213 -13.53 6.68 -16.89
CA GLY A 213 -12.34 7.25 -17.52
C GLY A 213 -12.02 8.69 -17.12
N SER A 214 -12.68 9.22 -16.09
CA SER A 214 -12.37 10.53 -15.52
C SER A 214 -11.17 10.50 -14.56
N LEU A 215 -10.81 9.31 -14.04
CA LEU A 215 -9.58 9.06 -13.28
C LEU A 215 -8.65 8.11 -14.04
N HIS A 216 -7.42 8.55 -14.29
CA HIS A 216 -6.38 7.73 -14.90
C HIS A 216 -5.40 7.23 -13.85
N VAL A 217 -5.03 5.95 -13.92
CA VAL A 217 -3.91 5.41 -13.13
C VAL A 217 -2.61 5.78 -13.82
N GLU A 218 -1.79 6.58 -13.14
CA GLU A 218 -0.56 7.12 -13.72
C GLU A 218 0.66 6.23 -13.44
N GLY A 219 1.68 6.29 -14.30
CA GLY A 219 2.98 5.70 -14.00
C GLY A 219 3.75 6.51 -12.97
N ASP A 220 4.62 5.86 -12.19
CA ASP A 220 5.41 6.57 -11.19
C ASP A 220 6.35 7.62 -11.82
N MET A 221 6.54 8.73 -11.11
CA MET A 221 7.31 9.87 -11.61
C MET A 221 8.77 9.53 -11.95
N ILE A 222 9.40 8.58 -11.25
CA ILE A 222 10.80 8.20 -11.49
C ILE A 222 10.90 7.43 -12.81
N SER A 223 9.95 6.53 -13.07
CA SER A 223 9.82 5.83 -14.36
C SER A 223 9.55 6.80 -15.51
N LEU A 224 8.70 7.82 -15.31
CA LEU A 224 8.46 8.88 -16.29
C LEU A 224 9.72 9.68 -16.61
N ILE A 225 10.47 10.13 -15.59
CA ILE A 225 11.73 10.87 -15.75
C ILE A 225 12.77 10.02 -16.51
N LYS A 226 12.71 8.70 -16.37
CA LYS A 226 13.66 7.76 -17.00
C LYS A 226 13.16 7.14 -18.30
N GLY A 227 12.08 7.68 -18.86
CA GLY A 227 11.64 7.37 -20.23
C GLY A 227 10.84 6.07 -20.37
N ARG A 228 10.29 5.53 -19.29
CA ARG A 228 9.35 4.40 -19.39
C ARG A 228 7.98 4.95 -19.84
N PRO A 229 7.35 4.40 -20.88
CA PRO A 229 6.01 4.83 -21.28
C PRO A 229 5.04 4.65 -20.11
N THR A 230 4.18 5.64 -19.89
CA THR A 230 3.13 5.62 -18.89
C THR A 230 2.27 4.40 -19.13
N LEU A 231 2.31 3.42 -18.23
CA LEU A 231 1.32 2.34 -18.20
C LEU A 231 -0.01 3.04 -17.90
N GLN A 232 -0.87 3.19 -18.90
CA GLN A 232 -2.27 3.46 -18.62
C GLN A 232 -2.93 2.14 -18.31
N LEU A 233 -3.86 2.15 -17.35
CA LEU A 233 -4.69 0.99 -17.09
C LEU A 233 -5.43 0.61 -18.39
N PRO A 234 -5.22 -0.61 -18.94
CA PRO A 234 -5.84 -1.01 -20.19
C PRO A 234 -7.36 -0.91 -20.12
N ASP A 235 -8.01 -0.44 -21.20
CA ASP A 235 -9.48 -0.31 -21.25
C ASP A 235 -10.21 -1.64 -21.01
N ALA A 236 -9.57 -2.78 -21.34
CA ALA A 236 -10.09 -4.10 -21.01
C ALA A 236 -10.19 -4.33 -19.50
N ILE A 237 -9.16 -3.95 -18.73
CA ILE A 237 -9.14 -4.07 -17.27
C ILE A 237 -10.17 -3.12 -16.66
N ARG A 238 -10.33 -1.91 -17.21
CA ARG A 238 -11.36 -0.96 -16.78
C ARG A 238 -12.77 -1.54 -16.87
N LYS A 239 -13.10 -2.22 -17.98
CA LYS A 239 -14.40 -2.87 -18.18
C LYS A 239 -14.62 -4.04 -17.21
N GLU A 240 -13.57 -4.80 -16.93
CA GLU A 240 -13.61 -5.88 -15.94
C GLU A 240 -13.87 -5.34 -14.52
N ILE A 241 -13.26 -4.21 -14.14
CA ILE A 241 -13.50 -3.54 -12.84
C ILE A 241 -14.99 -3.20 -12.64
N GLN A 242 -15.69 -2.77 -13.71
CA GLN A 242 -17.12 -2.42 -13.64
C GLN A 242 -18.01 -3.58 -13.16
N HIS A 243 -17.65 -4.81 -13.49
CA HIS A 243 -18.38 -6.03 -13.12
C HIS A 243 -17.62 -6.87 -12.07
N GLY A 244 -16.56 -6.32 -11.50
CA GLY A 244 -15.68 -6.99 -10.55
C GLY A 244 -16.25 -7.04 -9.13
N PHE A 245 -15.75 -7.99 -8.36
CA PHE A 245 -16.05 -8.15 -6.94
C PHE A 245 -14.97 -7.48 -6.09
N LEU A 246 -15.37 -6.82 -5.00
CA LEU A 246 -14.43 -6.25 -4.03
C LEU A 246 -14.11 -7.27 -2.95
N PHE A 247 -12.82 -7.50 -2.71
CA PHE A 247 -12.34 -8.13 -1.50
C PHE A 247 -11.74 -7.06 -0.59
N LEU A 248 -12.40 -6.81 0.54
CA LEU A 248 -11.88 -6.00 1.65
C LEU A 248 -11.95 -6.88 2.89
N ASP A 249 -10.84 -7.03 3.60
CA ASP A 249 -10.69 -7.91 4.76
C ASP A 249 -11.83 -7.75 5.79
N TRP A 250 -12.24 -6.52 6.09
CA TRP A 250 -13.24 -6.23 7.12
C TRP A 250 -14.63 -6.84 6.87
N PHE A 251 -15.12 -6.91 5.64
CA PHE A 251 -16.41 -7.56 5.34
C PHE A 251 -16.27 -8.91 4.63
N ALA A 252 -15.09 -9.24 4.11
CA ALA A 252 -14.81 -10.53 3.49
C ALA A 252 -14.38 -11.60 4.51
N ILE A 253 -13.96 -11.19 5.72
CA ILE A 253 -13.54 -12.07 6.81
C ILE A 253 -14.54 -11.97 7.97
N PRO A 254 -14.95 -13.11 8.57
CA PRO A 254 -15.81 -13.09 9.76
C PRO A 254 -15.23 -12.23 10.88
N GLN A 255 -15.96 -11.18 11.26
CA GLN A 255 -15.55 -10.28 12.33
C GLN A 255 -15.91 -10.85 13.71
N ILE A 256 -14.99 -10.79 14.67
CA ILE A 256 -15.19 -11.29 16.05
C ILE A 256 -16.22 -10.42 16.83
N THR A 257 -16.69 -9.32 16.26
CA THR A 257 -17.53 -8.30 16.90
C THR A 257 -19.04 -8.49 16.72
N ALA A 258 -19.51 -9.33 15.79
CA ALA A 258 -20.95 -9.60 15.62
C ALA A 258 -21.36 -10.80 16.51
N ARG A 259 -21.63 -10.51 17.79
CA ARG A 259 -22.07 -11.52 18.77
C ARG A 259 -23.61 -11.60 18.77
N HIS A 260 -24.15 -12.72 18.31
CA HIS A 260 -25.55 -13.11 18.57
C HIS A 260 -25.56 -14.29 19.56
N GLU A 261 -26.59 -14.39 20.40
CA GLU A 261 -26.78 -15.56 21.28
C GLU A 261 -26.85 -16.85 20.45
N GLY A 262 -26.09 -17.87 20.84
CA GLY A 262 -26.01 -19.17 20.17
C GLY A 262 -24.74 -19.41 19.34
N VAL A 263 -23.89 -18.40 19.14
CA VAL A 263 -22.62 -18.55 18.39
C VAL A 263 -21.48 -18.95 19.34
N ASN A 264 -20.91 -20.15 19.17
CA ASN A 264 -19.79 -20.64 19.98
C ASN A 264 -18.54 -19.77 19.77
N GLU A 265 -18.17 -18.98 20.79
CA GLU A 265 -17.06 -18.03 20.73
C GLU A 265 -15.71 -18.66 20.36
N ALA A 266 -15.49 -19.93 20.73
CA ALA A 266 -14.25 -20.63 20.42
C ALA A 266 -14.18 -21.00 18.93
N VAL A 267 -15.31 -21.41 18.34
CA VAL A 267 -15.41 -21.75 16.92
C VAL A 267 -15.30 -20.51 16.04
N THR A 268 -15.95 -19.40 16.41
CA THR A 268 -15.84 -18.14 15.67
C THR A 268 -14.43 -17.56 15.73
N ARG A 269 -13.77 -17.62 16.90
CA ARG A 269 -12.35 -17.25 17.02
C ARG A 269 -11.46 -18.13 16.14
N SER A 270 -11.72 -19.44 16.10
CA SER A 270 -10.96 -20.38 15.25
C SER A 270 -11.19 -20.11 13.76
N ASN A 271 -12.43 -19.90 13.34
CA ASN A 271 -12.77 -19.63 11.94
C ASN A 271 -12.26 -18.27 11.47
N ALA A 272 -12.37 -17.23 12.30
CA ALA A 272 -11.78 -15.93 12.02
C ALA A 272 -10.24 -16.03 11.90
N ALA A 273 -9.59 -16.77 12.79
CA ALA A 273 -8.14 -17.00 12.72
C ALA A 273 -7.74 -17.74 11.43
N LEU A 274 -8.47 -18.77 11.03
CA LEU A 274 -8.22 -19.49 9.76
C LEU A 274 -8.48 -18.61 8.54
N ALA A 275 -9.51 -17.76 8.56
CA ALA A 275 -9.83 -16.84 7.47
C ALA A 275 -8.80 -15.69 7.34
N VAL A 276 -8.26 -15.20 8.46
CA VAL A 276 -7.13 -14.26 8.43
C VAL A 276 -5.88 -14.92 7.84
N GLN A 277 -5.61 -16.18 8.20
CA GLN A 277 -4.47 -16.93 7.65
C GLN A 277 -4.60 -17.22 6.15
N SER A 278 -5.80 -17.15 5.57
CA SER A 278 -6.03 -17.37 4.12
C SER A 278 -5.98 -16.09 3.28
N ILE A 279 -5.86 -14.90 3.89
CA ILE A 279 -5.69 -13.61 3.17
C ILE A 279 -4.61 -13.69 2.07
N PRO A 280 -3.40 -14.22 2.32
CA PRO A 280 -2.39 -14.41 1.28
C PRO A 280 -2.88 -15.14 0.03
N ALA A 281 -3.72 -16.16 0.20
CA ALA A 281 -4.27 -16.93 -0.91
C ALA A 281 -5.32 -16.13 -1.69
N TYR A 282 -6.14 -15.32 -1.01
CA TYR A 282 -7.08 -14.41 -1.67
C TYR A 282 -6.36 -13.30 -2.43
N VAL A 283 -5.28 -12.75 -1.88
CA VAL A 283 -4.40 -11.81 -2.58
C VAL A 283 -3.82 -12.46 -3.83
N GLU A 284 -3.28 -13.69 -3.72
CA GLU A 284 -2.77 -14.42 -4.88
C GLU A 284 -3.88 -14.78 -5.88
N ALA A 285 -5.14 -14.89 -5.47
CA ALA A 285 -6.26 -15.16 -6.37
C ALA A 285 -6.81 -13.90 -7.07
N SER A 286 -6.60 -12.69 -6.52
CA SER A 286 -7.21 -11.47 -7.04
C SER A 286 -6.66 -11.05 -8.42
N ASN A 287 -7.42 -10.28 -9.18
CA ASN A 287 -6.99 -9.80 -10.50
C ASN A 287 -6.28 -8.45 -10.40
N VAL A 288 -6.73 -7.59 -9.49
CA VAL A 288 -6.21 -6.24 -9.26
C VAL A 288 -5.92 -6.06 -7.77
N PHE A 289 -4.82 -5.39 -7.46
CA PHE A 289 -4.47 -4.98 -6.10
C PHE A 289 -4.53 -3.46 -5.99
N VAL A 290 -5.33 -2.98 -5.03
CA VAL A 290 -5.51 -1.57 -4.70
C VAL A 290 -4.99 -1.32 -3.29
N ALA A 291 -3.99 -0.48 -3.15
CA ALA A 291 -3.62 0.13 -1.87
C ALA A 291 -4.45 1.42 -1.70
N LEU A 292 -5.42 1.40 -0.79
CA LEU A 292 -6.29 2.54 -0.49
C LEU A 292 -5.70 3.34 0.67
N VAL A 293 -5.11 4.49 0.35
CA VAL A 293 -4.23 5.25 1.26
C VAL A 293 -4.54 6.76 1.28
N PRO A 294 -5.82 7.17 1.42
CA PRO A 294 -6.15 8.58 1.56
C PRO A 294 -5.54 9.17 2.83
N GLU A 295 -5.16 10.44 2.78
CA GLU A 295 -4.59 11.20 3.90
C GLU A 295 -5.68 11.48 4.96
N LEU A 296 -5.83 10.59 5.95
CA LEU A 296 -6.89 10.64 6.96
C LEU A 296 -6.33 10.46 8.38
N PRO A 297 -6.88 11.15 9.40
CA PRO A 297 -6.43 10.97 10.78
C PRO A 297 -6.99 9.67 11.39
N HIS A 298 -6.15 8.95 12.14
CA HIS A 298 -6.62 7.88 13.01
C HIS A 298 -7.40 8.48 14.19
N MET A 299 -8.65 8.09 14.39
CA MET A 299 -9.58 8.73 15.33
C MET A 299 -9.07 8.77 16.78
N THR A 300 -8.47 7.68 17.26
CA THR A 300 -7.98 7.61 18.65
C THR A 300 -6.59 8.19 18.84
N ARG A 301 -5.67 7.96 17.89
CA ARG A 301 -4.25 8.32 18.03
C ARG A 301 -3.94 9.72 17.50
N GLY A 302 -4.79 10.27 16.64
CA GLY A 302 -4.54 11.51 15.89
C GLY A 302 -3.40 11.40 14.86
N THR A 303 -2.70 10.26 14.80
CA THR A 303 -1.66 9.99 13.80
C THR A 303 -2.28 9.93 12.41
N ARG A 304 -1.58 10.49 11.41
CA ARG A 304 -2.03 10.40 10.02
C ARG A 304 -1.88 8.98 9.49
N CYS A 305 -2.92 8.51 8.81
CA CYS A 305 -2.93 7.32 7.99
C CYS A 305 -2.81 7.76 6.53
N ASN A 306 -1.77 7.27 5.84
CA ASN A 306 -1.45 7.57 4.46
C ASN A 306 -0.54 6.48 3.87
N TYR A 307 0.01 6.68 2.68
CA TYR A 307 0.84 5.67 2.02
C TYR A 307 2.11 5.29 2.82
N PRO A 308 2.91 6.25 3.35
CA PRO A 308 4.01 5.93 4.25
C PRO A 308 3.62 5.10 5.48
N SER A 309 2.52 5.43 6.16
CA SER A 309 2.07 4.67 7.34
C SER A 309 1.50 3.30 6.97
N TRP A 310 0.85 3.18 5.81
CA TRP A 310 0.40 1.90 5.27
C TRP A 310 1.59 0.97 4.95
N LEU A 311 2.65 1.49 4.32
CA LEU A 311 3.90 0.76 4.06
C LEU A 311 4.65 0.36 5.33
N SER A 312 4.39 1.00 6.48
CA SER A 312 5.01 0.63 7.75
C SER A 312 4.35 -0.60 8.39
N ARG A 313 3.08 -0.90 8.08
CA ARG A 313 2.34 -1.98 8.73
C ARG A 313 2.75 -3.36 8.22
N GLY A 314 3.02 -4.27 9.16
CA GLY A 314 3.44 -5.65 8.85
C GLY A 314 2.44 -6.43 7.99
N TRP A 315 1.14 -6.39 8.33
CA TRP A 315 0.09 -7.07 7.56
C TRP A 315 -0.09 -6.48 6.15
N CYS A 316 -0.07 -5.15 5.99
CA CYS A 316 -0.16 -4.49 4.69
C CYS A 316 1.05 -4.83 3.79
N ARG A 317 2.26 -4.87 4.37
CA ARG A 317 3.47 -5.33 3.66
C ARG A 317 3.34 -6.79 3.23
N ALA A 318 2.71 -7.64 4.03
CA ALA A 318 2.54 -9.05 3.70
C ALA A 318 1.56 -9.27 2.55
N GLU A 319 0.41 -8.60 2.58
CA GLU A 319 -0.53 -8.55 1.45
C GLU A 319 0.18 -8.09 0.19
N LEU A 320 0.93 -6.98 0.27
CA LEU A 320 1.72 -6.48 -0.84
C LEU A 320 2.74 -7.51 -1.37
N TYR A 321 3.46 -8.20 -0.47
CA TYR A 321 4.44 -9.23 -0.85
C TYR A 321 3.76 -10.43 -1.52
N CYS A 322 2.62 -10.90 -1.01
CA CYS A 322 1.87 -12.01 -1.61
C CYS A 322 1.38 -11.67 -3.02
N HIS A 323 1.01 -10.41 -3.29
CA HIS A 323 0.65 -9.96 -4.63
C HIS A 323 1.88 -9.88 -5.55
N LEU A 324 2.90 -9.12 -5.14
CA LEU A 324 4.08 -8.83 -5.97
C LEU A 324 4.92 -10.07 -6.28
N LEU A 325 5.00 -11.01 -5.33
CA LEU A 325 5.72 -12.26 -5.48
C LEU A 325 4.85 -13.39 -6.03
N SER A 326 3.58 -13.12 -6.38
CA SER A 326 2.75 -14.09 -7.06
C SER A 326 3.32 -14.44 -8.44
N ASN A 327 2.88 -15.58 -8.98
CA ASN A 327 3.31 -16.07 -10.30
C ASN A 327 2.46 -15.52 -11.44
N LYS A 328 1.71 -14.43 -11.19
CA LYS A 328 0.90 -13.74 -12.19
C LYS A 328 1.80 -13.01 -13.19
N PRO A 329 1.34 -12.86 -14.45
CA PRO A 329 2.02 -12.04 -15.43
C PRO A 329 1.98 -10.55 -15.06
N ASP A 330 0.86 -10.08 -14.52
CA ASP A 330 0.70 -8.73 -14.00
C ASP A 330 0.67 -8.75 -12.47
N THR A 331 1.58 -8.00 -11.88
CA THR A 331 1.71 -7.79 -10.43
C THR A 331 1.70 -6.31 -10.09
N SER A 332 1.23 -5.46 -11.00
CA SER A 332 1.10 -4.03 -10.77
C SER A 332 0.18 -3.74 -9.58
N VAL A 333 0.50 -2.66 -8.85
CA VAL A 333 -0.22 -2.22 -7.66
C VAL A 333 -0.72 -0.81 -7.91
N ILE A 334 -2.03 -0.63 -7.80
CA ILE A 334 -2.68 0.68 -7.91
C ILE A 334 -2.72 1.29 -6.51
N VAL A 335 -2.16 2.47 -6.36
CA VAL A 335 -2.16 3.25 -5.12
C VAL A 335 -3.17 4.38 -5.27
N ILE A 336 -4.24 4.35 -4.49
CA ILE A 336 -5.29 5.37 -4.49
C ILE A 336 -5.06 6.32 -3.33
N HIS A 337 -4.72 7.55 -3.70
CA HIS A 337 -4.34 8.65 -2.82
C HIS A 337 -5.51 9.56 -2.49
N SER A 338 -6.45 9.72 -3.41
CA SER A 338 -7.71 10.44 -3.24
C SER A 338 -8.69 10.04 -4.35
N ALA A 339 -9.92 10.54 -4.30
CA ALA A 339 -10.91 10.34 -5.35
C ALA A 339 -10.44 10.75 -6.76
N MET A 340 -9.45 11.65 -6.85
CA MET A 340 -8.96 12.27 -8.07
C MET A 340 -7.50 11.91 -8.38
N GLU A 341 -6.90 10.97 -7.64
CA GLU A 341 -5.48 10.65 -7.77
C GLU A 341 -5.21 9.16 -7.52
N ALA A 342 -4.72 8.48 -8.56
CA ALA A 342 -4.27 7.10 -8.50
C ALA A 342 -2.98 6.92 -9.33
N GLU A 343 -2.02 6.16 -8.81
CA GLU A 343 -0.74 5.88 -9.47
C GLU A 343 -0.34 4.42 -9.32
N TYR A 344 0.53 3.93 -10.19
CA TYR A 344 1.21 2.66 -10.02
C TYR A 344 2.33 2.80 -8.98
N MET A 345 2.41 1.82 -8.08
CA MET A 345 3.47 1.75 -7.07
C MET A 345 4.87 1.76 -7.72
N PHE A 346 5.78 2.53 -7.13
CA PHE A 346 7.18 2.52 -7.54
C PHE A 346 7.86 1.18 -7.18
N PRO A 347 8.54 0.49 -8.11
CA PRO A 347 9.06 -0.87 -7.88
C PRO A 347 10.04 -1.04 -6.70
N LEU A 348 10.67 0.02 -6.19
CA LEU A 348 11.57 -0.09 -5.04
C LEU A 348 10.88 0.11 -3.69
N ASP A 349 9.66 0.65 -3.65
CA ASP A 349 8.98 0.95 -2.39
C ASP A 349 8.82 -0.31 -1.53
N TRP A 350 8.39 -1.43 -2.11
CA TRP A 350 8.24 -2.70 -1.39
C TRP A 350 9.58 -3.38 -1.08
N GLN A 351 10.61 -3.16 -1.92
CA GLN A 351 11.94 -3.74 -1.74
C GLN A 351 12.71 -3.12 -0.56
N HIS A 352 12.35 -1.90 -0.17
CA HIS A 352 12.90 -1.20 1.00
C HIS A 352 12.06 -1.41 2.27
N ASN A 353 10.94 -2.13 2.15
CA ASN A 353 9.94 -2.27 3.19
C ASN A 353 9.64 -3.76 3.43
N THR A 354 10.55 -4.44 4.15
CA THR A 354 10.49 -5.89 4.41
C THR A 354 9.42 -6.28 5.43
N VAL A 355 8.65 -7.34 5.19
CA VAL A 355 7.62 -7.79 6.15
C VAL A 355 8.16 -7.94 7.59
N ALA A 356 9.40 -8.42 7.74
CA ALA A 356 10.06 -8.62 9.03
C ALA A 356 10.24 -7.34 9.86
N GLU A 357 10.39 -6.17 9.23
CA GLU A 357 10.57 -4.88 9.90
C GLU A 357 9.26 -4.10 10.09
N GLY A 358 8.11 -4.67 9.72
CA GLY A 358 6.83 -3.97 9.80
C GLY A 358 6.34 -3.75 11.24
N ASP A 359 5.48 -2.75 11.43
CA ASP A 359 4.78 -2.47 12.68
C ASP A 359 3.56 -3.40 12.80
N PHE A 360 3.44 -4.10 13.93
CA PHE A 360 2.31 -4.99 14.22
C PHE A 360 1.53 -4.48 15.42
N THR A 361 0.20 -4.40 15.30
CA THR A 361 -0.67 -4.15 16.45
C THR A 361 -0.58 -5.31 17.45
N VAL A 362 -0.41 -6.53 16.95
CA VAL A 362 -0.24 -7.76 17.73
C VAL A 362 1.10 -8.38 17.34
N GLU A 363 2.12 -8.20 18.18
CA GLU A 363 3.50 -8.57 17.86
C GLU A 363 3.69 -10.08 17.61
N SER A 364 2.85 -10.95 18.19
CA SER A 364 2.88 -12.40 17.94
C SER A 364 2.59 -12.77 16.48
N ASP A 365 1.89 -11.91 15.74
CA ASP A 365 1.59 -12.14 14.33
C ASP A 365 2.86 -12.09 13.46
N ARG A 366 3.90 -11.37 13.90
CA ARG A 366 5.13 -11.17 13.11
C ARG A 366 5.70 -12.50 12.63
N ALA A 367 5.78 -13.51 13.50
CA ALA A 367 6.34 -14.82 13.15
C ALA A 367 5.53 -15.52 12.04
N ILE A 368 4.19 -15.45 12.10
CA ILE A 368 3.29 -16.03 11.11
C ILE A 368 3.47 -15.33 9.77
N VAL A 369 3.47 -14.00 9.80
CA VAL A 369 3.49 -13.15 8.62
C VAL A 369 4.86 -13.17 7.92
N VAL A 370 5.95 -13.24 8.69
CA VAL A 370 7.29 -13.47 8.14
C VAL A 370 7.38 -14.83 7.45
N LYS A 371 6.80 -15.89 8.03
CA LYS A 371 6.77 -17.22 7.39
C LYS A 371 6.02 -17.19 6.05
N LEU A 372 4.91 -16.46 5.98
CA LEU A 372 4.17 -16.26 4.72
C LEU A 372 5.03 -15.57 3.66
N SER A 373 5.79 -14.55 4.04
CA SER A 373 6.71 -13.87 3.12
C SER A 373 7.82 -14.82 2.60
N GLU A 374 8.34 -15.71 3.44
CA GLU A 374 9.29 -16.75 3.01
C GLU A 374 8.69 -17.71 1.99
N MET A 375 7.47 -18.18 2.22
CA MET A 375 6.75 -19.04 1.29
C MET A 375 6.52 -18.34 -0.06
N ALA A 376 6.17 -17.05 -0.05
CA ALA A 376 5.95 -16.27 -1.27
C ALA A 376 7.25 -16.09 -2.08
N VAL A 377 8.36 -15.72 -1.43
CA VAL A 377 9.67 -15.60 -2.08
C VAL A 377 10.12 -16.93 -2.67
N ASP A 378 10.00 -18.02 -1.91
CA ASP A 378 10.40 -19.36 -2.38
C ASP A 378 9.51 -19.87 -3.52
N SER A 379 8.21 -19.54 -3.48
CA SER A 379 7.28 -19.81 -4.60
C SER A 379 7.72 -19.11 -5.87
N LYS A 380 8.05 -17.81 -5.80
CA LYS A 380 8.51 -17.01 -6.93
C LYS A 380 9.82 -17.55 -7.51
N ILE A 381 10.81 -17.83 -6.65
CA ILE A 381 12.11 -18.40 -7.07
C ILE A 381 11.90 -19.75 -7.78
N ARG A 382 11.07 -20.63 -7.21
CA ARG A 382 10.78 -21.95 -7.80
C ARG A 382 10.09 -21.82 -9.16
N HIS A 383 9.11 -20.93 -9.28
CA HIS A 383 8.41 -20.68 -10.53
C HIS A 383 9.34 -20.14 -11.61
N LEU A 384 10.13 -19.10 -11.28
CA LEU A 384 11.10 -18.52 -12.21
C LEU A 384 12.15 -19.56 -12.63
N GLY A 385 12.60 -20.40 -11.69
CA GLY A 385 13.52 -21.49 -11.99
C GLY A 385 12.92 -22.59 -12.87
N ALA A 386 11.60 -22.74 -12.93
CA ALA A 386 10.95 -23.74 -13.78
C ALA A 386 10.56 -23.20 -15.16
N LYS A 387 10.08 -21.94 -15.23
CA LYS A 387 9.42 -21.38 -16.41
C LYS A 387 9.77 -19.91 -16.72
N GLY A 388 10.53 -19.24 -15.86
CA GLY A 388 10.79 -17.80 -15.98
C GLY A 388 12.16 -17.47 -16.58
N PRO A 389 12.43 -16.17 -16.83
CA PRO A 389 13.73 -15.72 -17.29
C PRO A 389 14.84 -15.98 -16.26
N THR A 390 15.95 -16.56 -16.68
CA THR A 390 17.10 -16.89 -15.80
C THR A 390 17.64 -15.67 -15.06
N ALA A 391 17.67 -14.49 -15.69
CA ALA A 391 18.12 -13.26 -15.04
C ALA A 391 17.25 -12.88 -13.83
N PHE A 392 15.93 -13.02 -13.95
CA PHE A 392 14.99 -12.75 -12.85
C PHE A 392 15.13 -13.80 -11.76
N TYR A 393 15.23 -15.09 -12.13
CA TYR A 393 15.53 -16.15 -11.18
C TYR A 393 16.77 -15.82 -10.34
N ARG A 394 17.89 -15.49 -10.99
CA ARG A 394 19.15 -15.14 -10.32
C ARG A 394 19.01 -13.90 -9.43
N PHE A 395 18.28 -12.88 -9.89
CA PHE A 395 17.99 -11.71 -9.06
C PHE A 395 17.28 -12.08 -7.77
N TYR A 396 16.20 -12.86 -7.84
CA TYR A 396 15.44 -13.24 -6.63
C TYR A 396 16.24 -14.19 -5.73
N VAL A 397 17.11 -15.05 -6.28
CA VAL A 397 18.05 -15.86 -5.48
C VAL A 397 19.04 -14.97 -4.72
N ALA A 398 19.68 -14.00 -5.39
CA ALA A 398 20.58 -13.05 -4.73
C ALA A 398 19.85 -12.20 -3.68
N TYR A 399 18.68 -11.69 -4.02
CA TYR A 399 17.94 -10.75 -3.17
C TYR A 399 17.14 -11.43 -2.05
N ARG A 400 17.08 -12.78 -2.04
CA ARG A 400 16.28 -13.58 -1.09
C ARG A 400 16.55 -13.21 0.37
N ALA A 401 17.82 -13.20 0.78
CA ALA A 401 18.18 -12.91 2.17
C ALA A 401 17.63 -11.55 2.62
N LYS A 402 17.78 -10.54 1.77
CA LYS A 402 17.32 -9.18 2.04
C LYS A 402 15.80 -9.06 2.08
N LEU A 403 15.07 -9.69 1.15
CA LEU A 403 13.59 -9.70 1.18
C LEU A 403 13.04 -10.30 2.48
N LEU A 404 13.78 -11.25 3.06
CA LEU A 404 13.43 -11.92 4.31
C LEU A 404 13.99 -11.24 5.57
N GLY A 405 14.68 -10.10 5.42
CA GLY A 405 15.32 -9.40 6.54
C GLY A 405 16.42 -10.21 7.22
N ARG A 406 17.09 -11.13 6.48
CA ARG A 406 18.15 -12.00 6.99
C ARG A 406 19.51 -11.50 6.49
N PRO A 407 20.58 -11.69 7.29
CA PRO A 407 21.94 -11.44 6.79
C PRO A 407 22.26 -12.40 5.65
N CYS A 408 22.99 -11.93 4.63
CA CYS A 408 23.55 -12.82 3.62
C CYS A 408 24.74 -13.56 4.22
N LEU A 409 24.76 -14.88 4.06
CA LEU A 409 25.94 -15.69 4.36
C LEU A 409 26.84 -15.75 3.12
N PRO A 410 28.18 -15.77 3.27
CA PRO A 410 29.08 -15.92 2.14
C PRO A 410 28.83 -17.24 1.42
N TRP A 411 28.78 -17.21 0.09
CA TRP A 411 28.64 -18.40 -0.72
C TRP A 411 30.01 -19.03 -0.94
N ASP A 412 30.08 -20.36 -0.85
CA ASP A 412 31.18 -21.09 -1.44
C ASP A 412 31.05 -21.07 -2.98
N LEU A 413 32.15 -21.32 -3.69
CA LEU A 413 32.12 -21.20 -5.15
C LEU A 413 31.21 -22.24 -5.81
N VAL A 414 31.19 -23.46 -5.29
CA VAL A 414 30.38 -24.54 -5.86
C VAL A 414 28.90 -24.24 -5.63
N GLY A 415 28.53 -23.94 -4.39
CA GLY A 415 27.17 -23.54 -4.04
C GLY A 415 26.71 -22.30 -4.79
N PHE A 416 27.59 -21.30 -5.01
CA PHE A 416 27.25 -20.12 -5.81
C PHE A 416 26.91 -20.50 -7.26
N LEU A 417 27.78 -21.25 -7.95
CA LEU A 417 27.55 -21.62 -9.35
C LEU A 417 26.29 -22.50 -9.49
N GLU A 418 26.08 -23.44 -8.56
CA GLU A 418 24.90 -24.31 -8.56
C GLU A 418 23.59 -23.53 -8.32
N ASN A 419 23.52 -22.73 -7.26
CA ASN A 419 22.30 -22.02 -6.88
C ASN A 419 21.93 -20.91 -7.87
N PHE A 420 22.93 -20.26 -8.47
CA PHE A 420 22.70 -19.26 -9.53
C PHE A 420 22.62 -19.88 -10.93
N ARG A 421 22.78 -21.19 -11.06
CA ARG A 421 22.74 -21.94 -12.34
C ARG A 421 23.69 -21.35 -13.38
N PHE A 422 24.95 -21.19 -12.98
CA PHE A 422 26.05 -20.92 -13.88
C PHE A 422 26.74 -22.25 -14.22
N PRO A 423 26.76 -22.68 -15.49
CA PRO A 423 27.39 -23.96 -15.87
C PRO A 423 28.89 -24.00 -15.55
N SER A 424 29.55 -22.84 -15.64
CA SER A 424 30.95 -22.68 -15.28
C SER A 424 31.21 -21.31 -14.67
N PHE A 425 32.40 -21.19 -14.07
CA PHE A 425 32.90 -19.90 -13.61
C PHE A 425 33.01 -18.86 -14.74
N GLN A 426 33.36 -19.30 -15.96
CA GLN A 426 33.48 -18.39 -17.10
C GLN A 426 32.11 -17.84 -17.52
N ASP A 427 31.07 -18.68 -17.49
CA ASP A 427 29.69 -18.26 -17.77
C ASP A 427 29.19 -17.25 -16.74
N ALA A 428 29.60 -17.41 -15.47
CA ALA A 428 29.30 -16.44 -14.43
C ALA A 428 29.91 -15.06 -14.74
N ILE A 429 31.05 -15.00 -15.42
CA ILE A 429 31.66 -13.71 -15.82
C ILE A 429 31.00 -13.15 -17.08
N SER A 430 30.72 -13.99 -18.07
CA SER A 430 30.34 -13.55 -19.42
C SER A 430 28.85 -13.24 -19.60
N ASP A 431 27.99 -13.59 -18.66
CA ASP A 431 26.56 -13.28 -18.76
C ASP A 431 26.32 -11.78 -18.96
N LYS A 432 25.42 -11.44 -19.89
CA LYS A 432 25.23 -10.04 -20.32
C LYS A 432 24.23 -9.27 -19.48
N ILE A 433 23.35 -9.94 -18.73
CA ILE A 433 22.23 -9.31 -18.01
C ILE A 433 22.44 -9.44 -16.50
N MET A 434 22.65 -10.66 -16.02
CA MET A 434 22.76 -10.99 -14.59
C MET A 434 23.98 -11.89 -14.37
N ASN A 435 25.16 -11.30 -14.50
CA ASN A 435 26.44 -11.96 -14.24
C ASN A 435 26.69 -12.19 -12.75
N GLY A 436 27.66 -13.05 -12.46
CA GLY A 436 28.04 -13.44 -11.12
C GLY A 436 28.45 -12.25 -10.25
N ALA A 437 29.13 -11.24 -10.82
CA ALA A 437 29.54 -10.05 -10.06
C ALA A 437 28.32 -9.23 -9.61
N LEU A 438 27.35 -9.03 -10.49
CA LEU A 438 26.08 -8.38 -10.16
C LEU A 438 25.28 -9.21 -9.13
N CYS A 439 25.23 -10.53 -9.28
CA CYS A 439 24.61 -11.43 -8.29
C CYS A 439 25.26 -11.28 -6.91
N ALA A 440 26.60 -11.27 -6.83
CA ALA A 440 27.32 -11.11 -5.58
C ALA A 440 27.06 -9.73 -4.94
N VAL A 441 27.02 -8.66 -5.74
CA VAL A 441 26.66 -7.31 -5.26
C VAL A 441 25.24 -7.26 -4.71
N ILE A 442 24.26 -7.84 -5.41
CA ILE A 442 22.86 -7.84 -4.98
C ILE A 442 22.65 -8.74 -3.76
N ALA A 443 23.40 -9.83 -3.65
CA ALA A 443 23.41 -10.69 -2.47
C ALA A 443 24.10 -10.02 -1.27
N GLY A 444 25.04 -9.11 -1.51
CA GLY A 444 25.88 -8.52 -0.46
C GLY A 444 27.08 -9.38 -0.08
N ASP A 445 27.54 -10.26 -0.99
CA ASP A 445 28.67 -11.16 -0.77
C ASP A 445 29.97 -10.54 -1.28
N ALA A 446 30.65 -9.79 -0.41
CA ALA A 446 31.92 -9.15 -0.71
C ALA A 446 33.06 -10.15 -1.03
N GLN A 447 33.01 -11.36 -0.45
CA GLN A 447 34.05 -12.37 -0.66
C GLN A 447 33.92 -13.00 -2.06
N MET A 448 32.71 -13.39 -2.46
CA MET A 448 32.45 -13.90 -3.80
C MET A 448 32.73 -12.85 -4.87
N LEU A 449 32.33 -11.60 -4.61
CA LEU A 449 32.63 -10.47 -5.48
C LEU A 449 34.13 -10.31 -5.73
N SER A 450 34.94 -10.37 -4.67
CA SER A 450 36.41 -10.33 -4.76
C SER A 450 36.97 -11.46 -5.62
N ARG A 451 36.49 -12.70 -5.41
CA ARG A 451 36.92 -13.87 -6.18
C ARG A 451 36.60 -13.74 -7.67
N LEU A 452 35.43 -13.21 -8.00
CA LEU A 452 34.98 -13.00 -9.37
C LEU A 452 35.84 -11.95 -10.09
N ILE A 453 36.05 -10.79 -9.46
CA ILE A 453 36.83 -9.69 -10.05
C ILE A 453 38.31 -10.07 -10.20
N GLN A 454 38.92 -10.75 -9.21
CA GLN A 454 40.29 -11.25 -9.29
C GLN A 454 40.51 -12.19 -10.50
N ARG A 455 39.46 -12.85 -10.97
CA ARG A 455 39.49 -13.72 -12.15
C ARG A 455 38.89 -13.06 -13.40
N ARG A 456 39.04 -11.73 -13.52
CA ARG A 456 38.69 -10.92 -14.69
C ARG A 456 37.19 -10.67 -14.91
N ALA A 457 36.35 -10.74 -13.87
CA ALA A 457 35.04 -10.09 -13.95
C ALA A 457 35.23 -8.56 -14.03
N ASP A 458 34.41 -7.89 -14.84
CA ASP A 458 34.47 -6.43 -14.97
C ASP A 458 33.91 -5.74 -13.72
N VAL A 459 34.78 -5.09 -12.95
CA VAL A 459 34.40 -4.32 -11.75
C VAL A 459 33.51 -3.13 -12.09
N ASN A 460 33.60 -2.60 -13.31
CA ASN A 460 32.81 -1.48 -13.79
C ASN A 460 31.63 -1.92 -14.66
N TYR A 461 31.22 -3.20 -14.54
CA TYR A 461 30.09 -3.74 -15.27
C TYR A 461 28.86 -2.84 -15.14
N ARG A 462 28.24 -2.59 -16.28
CA ARG A 462 27.09 -1.70 -16.44
C ARG A 462 25.84 -2.55 -16.67
N VAL A 463 24.90 -2.46 -15.74
CA VAL A 463 23.66 -3.24 -15.81
C VAL A 463 22.80 -2.80 -17.00
N SER A 464 22.04 -3.73 -17.55
CA SER A 464 21.04 -3.44 -18.59
C SER A 464 19.88 -4.42 -18.52
N GLY A 465 18.68 -4.00 -18.94
CA GLY A 465 17.52 -4.89 -19.03
C GLY A 465 16.90 -5.32 -17.69
N LEU A 466 17.15 -4.57 -16.61
CA LEU A 466 16.62 -4.82 -15.26
C LEU A 466 15.68 -3.69 -14.78
N SER A 467 15.12 -2.91 -15.72
CA SER A 467 14.24 -1.77 -15.42
C SER A 467 13.00 -2.17 -14.64
N ASP A 468 12.45 -3.35 -14.92
CA ASP A 468 11.26 -3.87 -14.24
C ASP A 468 11.51 -4.18 -12.76
N LEU A 469 12.78 -4.43 -12.40
CA LEU A 469 13.23 -4.64 -11.02
C LEU A 469 13.69 -3.33 -10.35
N GLY A 470 13.54 -2.21 -11.06
CA GLY A 470 13.90 -0.88 -10.58
C GLY A 470 15.35 -0.49 -10.86
N PHE A 471 16.13 -1.25 -11.64
CA PHE A 471 17.52 -0.91 -12.02
C PHE A 471 17.58 -0.38 -13.45
N TYR A 472 18.22 0.76 -13.64
CA TYR A 472 18.25 1.42 -14.93
C TYR A 472 19.51 1.04 -15.68
N ASP A 473 19.43 1.02 -17.01
CA ASP A 473 20.58 0.77 -17.85
C ASP A 473 21.75 1.68 -17.49
N SER A 474 22.97 1.17 -17.67
CA SER A 474 24.25 1.83 -17.44
C SER A 474 24.62 2.17 -15.99
N GLN A 475 23.80 1.79 -15.01
CA GLN A 475 24.24 1.85 -13.61
C GLN A 475 25.40 0.86 -13.40
N THR A 476 26.49 1.30 -12.76
CA THR A 476 27.63 0.44 -12.43
C THR A 476 27.33 -0.45 -11.22
N LEU A 477 28.14 -1.49 -11.00
CA LEU A 477 28.07 -2.31 -9.78
C LEU A 477 28.08 -1.47 -8.50
N LEU A 478 28.90 -0.43 -8.44
CA LEU A 478 28.97 0.48 -7.28
C LEU A 478 27.66 1.25 -7.05
N MET A 479 27.01 1.72 -8.12
CA MET A 479 25.70 2.38 -8.02
C MET A 479 24.60 1.42 -7.58
N VAL A 480 24.63 0.18 -8.08
CA VAL A 480 23.69 -0.87 -7.67
C VAL A 480 23.88 -1.20 -6.19
N ALA A 481 25.12 -1.34 -5.72
CA ALA A 481 25.41 -1.60 -4.31
C ALA A 481 24.84 -0.50 -3.39
N ALA A 482 25.08 0.78 -3.74
CA ALA A 482 24.56 1.93 -3.00
C ALA A 482 23.03 1.92 -2.97
N LYS A 483 22.39 1.82 -4.15
CA LYS A 483 20.93 1.83 -4.33
C LYS A 483 20.22 0.67 -3.64
N SER A 484 20.86 -0.51 -3.61
CA SER A 484 20.33 -1.72 -3.00
C SER A 484 20.59 -1.80 -1.49
N HIS A 485 20.88 -0.70 -0.78
CA HIS A 485 21.16 -0.69 0.66
C HIS A 485 22.20 -1.75 1.10
N GLN A 486 23.19 -2.03 0.26
CA GLN A 486 24.24 -2.98 0.64
C GLN A 486 25.11 -2.39 1.75
N SER A 487 25.78 -3.26 2.50
CA SER A 487 26.71 -2.84 3.53
C SER A 487 27.82 -1.97 2.93
N ALA A 488 28.39 -1.08 3.74
CA ALA A 488 29.52 -0.28 3.32
C ALA A 488 30.76 -1.13 2.99
N GLU A 489 30.83 -2.35 3.50
CA GLU A 489 31.86 -3.34 3.16
C GLU A 489 31.83 -3.68 1.66
N VAL A 490 30.66 -3.96 1.08
CA VAL A 490 30.55 -4.26 -0.37
C VAL A 490 31.03 -3.08 -1.21
N LEU A 491 30.70 -1.85 -0.82
CA LEU A 491 31.20 -0.64 -1.50
C LEU A 491 32.71 -0.51 -1.36
N SER A 492 33.24 -0.73 -0.15
CA SER A 492 34.69 -0.67 0.12
C SER A 492 35.45 -1.69 -0.73
N THR A 493 34.96 -2.93 -0.78
CA THR A 493 35.53 -3.99 -1.63
C THR A 493 35.53 -3.61 -3.11
N LEU A 494 34.43 -3.06 -3.64
CA LEU A 494 34.41 -2.58 -5.03
C LEU A 494 35.48 -1.51 -5.29
N LEU A 495 35.63 -0.56 -4.37
CA LEU A 495 36.59 0.54 -4.48
C LEU A 495 38.05 0.06 -4.36
N GLU A 496 38.33 -0.86 -3.44
CA GLU A 496 39.63 -1.56 -3.33
C GLU A 496 39.99 -2.32 -4.61
N LEU A 497 38.98 -2.90 -5.25
CA LEU A 497 39.10 -3.58 -6.55
C LEU A 497 39.10 -2.62 -7.75
N ARG A 498 39.28 -1.31 -7.50
CA ARG A 498 39.41 -0.24 -8.50
C ARG A 498 38.15 0.01 -9.33
N ALA A 499 36.97 -0.13 -8.72
CA ALA A 499 35.74 0.44 -9.28
C ALA A 499 35.90 1.96 -9.50
N ASP A 500 35.41 2.46 -10.62
CA ASP A 500 35.37 3.89 -10.90
C ASP A 500 34.29 4.56 -10.03
N VAL A 501 34.74 5.25 -8.99
CA VAL A 501 33.90 5.96 -8.03
C VAL A 501 33.06 7.07 -8.66
N ASN A 502 33.58 7.68 -9.74
CA ASN A 502 33.00 8.85 -10.41
C ASN A 502 32.32 8.50 -11.73
N ALA A 503 32.17 7.21 -12.03
CA ALA A 503 31.37 6.76 -13.14
C ALA A 503 29.96 7.37 -13.07
N ARG A 504 29.39 7.66 -14.24
CA ARG A 504 28.05 8.22 -14.38
C ARG A 504 27.18 7.31 -15.23
N ASP A 505 25.92 7.15 -14.84
CA ASP A 505 24.91 6.45 -15.64
C ASP A 505 24.43 7.32 -16.83
N ARG A 506 23.52 6.80 -17.64
CA ARG A 506 22.92 7.49 -18.81
C ARG A 506 22.19 8.78 -18.42
N SER A 507 21.74 8.89 -17.17
CA SER A 507 21.12 10.08 -16.60
C SER A 507 22.14 11.03 -15.97
N GLY A 508 23.43 10.72 -16.04
CA GLY A 508 24.53 11.49 -15.49
C GLY A 508 24.71 11.33 -13.98
N LEU A 509 23.98 10.42 -13.34
CA LEU A 509 23.99 10.23 -11.89
C LEU A 509 25.17 9.34 -11.50
N ASN A 510 25.78 9.65 -10.36
CA ASN A 510 26.91 8.91 -9.80
C ASN A 510 26.51 8.08 -8.56
N SER A 511 27.47 7.36 -7.98
CA SER A 511 27.27 6.51 -6.79
C SER A 511 26.74 7.28 -5.58
N ALA A 512 27.20 8.52 -5.35
CA ALA A 512 26.78 9.37 -4.24
C ALA A 512 25.29 9.74 -4.29
N PHE A 513 24.73 9.94 -5.49
CA PHE A 513 23.29 10.19 -5.66
C PHE A 513 22.42 9.02 -5.17
N TYR A 514 22.93 7.79 -5.28
CA TYR A 514 22.23 6.57 -4.92
C TYR A 514 22.48 6.10 -3.48
N ALA A 515 23.26 6.84 -2.67
CA ALA A 515 23.57 6.46 -1.31
C ALA A 515 22.30 6.30 -0.44
N ARG A 516 22.36 5.34 0.48
CA ARG A 516 21.24 4.92 1.35
C ARG A 516 21.59 4.80 2.83
N SER A 517 22.86 4.94 3.19
CA SER A 517 23.29 4.99 4.59
C SER A 517 24.43 5.99 4.79
N ALA A 518 24.53 6.54 6.00
CA ALA A 518 25.62 7.42 6.39
C ALA A 518 27.00 6.76 6.22
N GLN A 519 27.11 5.44 6.44
CA GLN A 519 28.38 4.73 6.30
C GLN A 519 28.79 4.57 4.83
N GLN A 520 27.83 4.38 3.91
CA GLN A 520 28.13 4.40 2.47
C GLN A 520 28.67 5.77 2.04
N VAL A 521 28.08 6.87 2.54
CA VAL A 521 28.56 8.23 2.26
C VAL A 521 30.01 8.39 2.71
N LYS A 522 30.36 7.96 3.94
CA LYS A 522 31.73 8.02 4.45
C LYS A 522 32.73 7.31 3.55
N VAL A 523 32.43 6.06 3.16
CA VAL A 523 33.29 5.28 2.26
C VAL A 523 33.47 5.97 0.90
N LEU A 524 32.38 6.52 0.33
CA LEU A 524 32.45 7.26 -0.94
C LEU A 524 33.29 8.53 -0.82
N VAL A 525 33.18 9.28 0.29
CA VAL A 525 33.98 10.48 0.55
C VAL A 525 35.46 10.14 0.71
N GLU A 526 35.78 9.10 1.47
CA GLU A 526 37.16 8.60 1.64
C GLU A 526 37.78 8.18 0.29
N ALA A 527 36.97 7.58 -0.59
CA ALA A 527 37.36 7.22 -1.95
C ALA A 527 37.34 8.38 -2.95
N LYS A 528 37.14 9.63 -2.50
CA LYS A 528 37.12 10.85 -3.32
C LYS A 528 36.02 10.85 -4.40
N ALA A 529 34.84 10.32 -4.06
CA ALA A 529 33.64 10.47 -4.87
C ALA A 529 33.27 11.96 -5.06
N ASP A 530 32.82 12.30 -6.25
CA ASP A 530 32.26 13.60 -6.59
C ASP A 530 30.87 13.77 -5.96
N ILE A 531 30.82 14.31 -4.75
CA ILE A 531 29.55 14.52 -4.01
C ILE A 531 28.92 15.90 -4.25
N HIS A 532 29.63 16.81 -4.93
CA HIS A 532 29.25 18.22 -5.07
C HIS A 532 28.71 18.57 -6.45
N SER A 533 29.19 17.90 -7.50
CA SER A 533 28.84 18.31 -8.86
C SER A 533 27.39 18.03 -9.20
N ILE A 534 26.83 18.95 -9.98
CA ILE A 534 25.50 18.80 -10.57
C ILE A 534 25.54 17.70 -11.65
N CYS A 535 24.66 16.71 -11.53
CA CYS A 535 24.57 15.57 -12.43
C CYS A 535 23.68 15.89 -13.64
N SER A 536 24.28 16.25 -14.78
CA SER A 536 23.59 16.51 -16.06
C SER A 536 23.30 15.23 -16.85
N PRO A 537 22.14 15.07 -17.51
CA PRO A 537 21.19 16.13 -17.89
C PRO A 537 20.06 16.40 -16.89
N LEU A 538 19.94 15.61 -15.81
CA LEU A 538 18.90 15.86 -14.80
C LEU A 538 19.11 17.15 -14.02
N GLY A 539 20.36 17.61 -13.91
CA GLY A 539 20.72 18.86 -13.25
C GLY A 539 20.54 18.81 -11.73
N LEU A 540 20.70 17.63 -11.13
CA LEU A 540 20.50 17.40 -9.69
C LEU A 540 21.84 17.15 -8.98
N ALA A 541 22.03 17.75 -7.80
CA ALA A 541 23.15 17.41 -6.93
C ALA A 541 22.88 16.08 -6.18
N PRO A 542 23.94 15.34 -5.77
CA PRO A 542 23.79 14.12 -4.97
C PRO A 542 22.94 14.29 -3.71
N LEU A 543 23.08 15.43 -3.01
CA LEU A 543 22.25 15.76 -1.85
C LEU A 543 20.76 15.81 -2.19
N THR A 544 20.38 16.28 -3.38
CA THR A 544 18.98 16.29 -3.83
C THR A 544 18.43 14.86 -3.97
N GLY A 545 19.21 13.93 -4.52
CA GLY A 545 18.79 12.52 -4.65
C GLY A 545 18.62 11.81 -3.30
N VAL A 546 19.59 12.03 -2.40
CA VAL A 546 19.55 11.49 -1.03
C VAL A 546 18.40 12.10 -0.22
N ALA A 547 18.17 13.41 -0.33
CA ALA A 547 17.04 14.09 0.33
C ALA A 547 15.69 13.52 -0.14
N SER A 548 15.56 13.13 -1.41
CA SER A 548 14.33 12.52 -1.94
C SER A 548 14.07 11.10 -1.44
N SER A 549 15.12 10.29 -1.19
CA SER A 549 14.95 8.83 -1.12
C SER A 549 15.67 8.10 0.02
N ALA A 550 16.60 8.74 0.71
CA ALA A 550 17.31 8.14 1.85
C ALA A 550 16.75 8.60 3.20
N ASP A 551 17.30 8.06 4.29
CA ASP A 551 16.98 8.43 5.65
C ASP A 551 17.62 9.77 6.08
N THR A 552 17.21 10.29 7.24
CA THR A 552 17.76 11.54 7.79
C THR A 552 19.25 11.44 8.12
N GLY A 553 19.75 10.27 8.51
CA GLY A 553 21.17 10.06 8.82
C GLY A 553 22.08 10.18 7.59
N THR A 554 21.63 9.69 6.43
CA THR A 554 22.37 9.83 5.16
C THR A 554 22.40 11.28 4.68
N VAL A 555 21.29 12.01 4.83
CA VAL A 555 21.27 13.46 4.57
C VAL A 555 22.25 14.19 5.48
N ALA A 556 22.29 13.85 6.78
CA ALA A 556 23.23 14.43 7.73
C ALA A 556 24.68 14.20 7.31
N ALA A 557 25.03 12.97 6.90
CA ALA A 557 26.38 12.64 6.47
C ALA A 557 26.86 13.45 5.25
N LEU A 558 25.99 13.72 4.27
CA LEU A 558 26.34 14.59 3.14
C LEU A 558 26.48 16.06 3.54
N LEU A 559 25.63 16.55 4.47
CA LEU A 559 25.76 17.90 5.00
C LEU A 559 27.04 18.08 5.82
N GLU A 560 27.44 17.06 6.59
CA GLU A 560 28.73 17.00 7.30
C GLU A 560 29.91 17.01 6.33
N ALA A 561 29.75 16.42 5.14
CA ALA A 561 30.70 16.49 4.04
C ALA A 561 30.63 17.82 3.25
N MET A 562 30.01 18.86 3.83
CA MET A 562 29.92 20.22 3.27
C MET A 562 29.20 20.30 1.92
N CYS A 563 28.26 19.38 1.64
CA CYS A 563 27.37 19.53 0.48
C CYS A 563 26.48 20.76 0.63
N ASP A 564 26.36 21.54 -0.45
CA ASP A 564 25.51 22.72 -0.47
C ASP A 564 24.02 22.33 -0.42
N PRO A 565 23.25 22.77 0.61
CA PRO A 565 21.81 22.56 0.67
C PRO A 565 21.02 23.38 -0.37
N ASN A 566 21.67 24.33 -1.07
CA ASN A 566 21.07 25.25 -2.04
C ASN A 566 21.77 25.19 -3.41
N PRO A 567 21.91 24.00 -4.02
CA PRO A 567 22.64 23.87 -5.28
C PRO A 567 22.00 24.72 -6.38
N GLU A 568 22.82 25.27 -7.27
CA GLU A 568 22.33 26.10 -8.38
C GLU A 568 21.29 25.32 -9.21
N PRO A 569 20.08 25.88 -9.44
CA PRO A 569 19.06 25.22 -10.26
C PRO A 569 19.56 24.92 -11.68
N SER A 570 19.53 23.65 -12.06
CA SER A 570 19.88 23.20 -13.41
C SER A 570 19.01 22.00 -13.82
N GLY A 571 18.90 21.70 -15.11
CA GLY A 571 18.10 20.60 -15.64
C GLY A 571 16.65 20.67 -15.16
N ALA A 572 16.25 19.73 -14.30
CA ALA A 572 14.92 19.73 -13.67
C ALA A 572 14.68 20.95 -12.77
N GLY A 573 15.74 21.58 -12.28
CA GLY A 573 15.70 22.92 -11.71
C GLY A 573 15.22 23.01 -10.26
N TYR A 574 15.24 21.92 -9.49
CA TYR A 574 14.78 21.91 -8.10
C TYR A 574 15.86 21.44 -7.12
N GLY A 575 15.76 21.87 -5.86
CA GLY A 575 16.75 21.61 -4.82
C GLY A 575 16.36 20.50 -3.82
N PRO A 576 17.19 20.26 -2.78
CA PRO A 576 16.96 19.23 -1.77
C PRO A 576 15.61 19.35 -1.04
N LEU A 577 15.17 20.57 -0.68
CA LEU A 577 13.86 20.77 -0.02
C LEU A 577 12.68 20.44 -0.94
N HIS A 578 12.78 20.75 -2.25
CA HIS A 578 11.80 20.27 -3.23
C HIS A 578 11.83 18.75 -3.36
N GLY A 579 13.00 18.12 -3.29
CA GLY A 579 13.14 16.66 -3.25
C GLY A 579 12.43 16.05 -2.05
N VAL A 580 12.60 16.63 -0.85
CA VAL A 580 11.88 16.18 0.34
C VAL A 580 10.36 16.26 0.13
N ALA A 581 9.85 17.41 -0.33
CA ALA A 581 8.42 17.62 -0.52
C ALA A 581 7.85 16.79 -1.67
N GLY A 582 8.54 16.78 -2.81
CA GLY A 582 8.12 16.12 -4.05
C GLY A 582 8.02 14.60 -3.94
N PHE A 583 8.72 14.01 -2.97
CA PHE A 583 8.75 12.57 -2.72
C PHE A 583 8.21 12.20 -1.34
N ALA A 584 7.60 13.13 -0.61
CA ALA A 584 7.07 12.89 0.75
C ALA A 584 5.99 11.79 0.80
N ARG A 585 5.18 11.68 -0.27
CA ARG A 585 4.13 10.66 -0.39
C ARG A 585 4.63 9.26 -0.70
N GLN A 586 5.90 9.07 -1.07
CA GLN A 586 6.49 7.76 -1.37
C GLN A 586 7.01 7.11 -0.07
N SER A 587 7.93 6.15 -0.16
CA SER A 587 8.60 5.52 1.00
C SER A 587 9.42 6.47 1.91
N ASN A 588 9.23 7.80 1.80
CA ASN A 588 9.92 8.83 2.55
C ASN A 588 9.24 9.14 3.90
N ARG A 589 9.27 8.19 4.83
CA ARG A 589 8.69 8.32 6.19
C ARG A 589 9.32 9.41 7.06
N PHE A 590 10.45 9.99 6.64
CA PHE A 590 11.25 10.94 7.40
C PHE A 590 11.25 12.35 6.78
N SER A 591 10.24 12.68 5.97
CA SER A 591 10.15 13.97 5.27
C SER A 591 10.29 15.16 6.23
N ALA A 592 9.52 15.19 7.32
CA ALA A 592 9.58 16.26 8.33
C ALA A 592 10.97 16.36 9.00
N SER A 593 11.56 15.25 9.41
CA SER A 593 12.90 15.22 10.03
C SER A 593 13.99 15.68 9.06
N LYS A 594 13.92 15.27 7.79
CA LYS A 594 14.84 15.72 6.74
C LYS A 594 14.70 17.20 6.44
N ALA A 595 13.47 17.70 6.36
CA ALA A 595 13.20 19.13 6.19
C ALA A 595 13.76 19.95 7.36
N ARG A 596 13.52 19.55 8.61
CA ARG A 596 14.11 20.22 9.79
C ARG A 596 15.63 20.25 9.73
N LEU A 597 16.27 19.14 9.36
CA LEU A 597 17.73 19.05 9.24
C LEU A 597 18.29 19.97 8.15
N LEU A 598 17.68 19.97 6.96
CA LEU A 598 18.08 20.84 5.85
C LEU A 598 17.90 22.31 6.22
N LEU A 599 16.78 22.68 6.86
CA LEU A 599 16.53 24.05 7.33
C LEU A 599 17.52 24.48 8.42
N ALA A 600 17.85 23.59 9.36
CA ALA A 600 18.90 23.84 10.36
C ALA A 600 20.27 24.07 9.70
N SER A 601 20.49 23.46 8.54
CA SER A 601 21.69 23.60 7.71
C SER A 601 21.60 24.76 6.71
N ARG A 602 20.65 25.70 6.89
CA ARG A 602 20.44 26.90 6.06
C ARG A 602 19.99 26.61 4.62
N ALA A 603 19.24 25.53 4.41
CA ALA A 603 18.48 25.38 3.17
C ALA A 603 17.49 26.54 2.98
N ASP A 604 17.43 27.09 1.77
CA ASP A 604 16.54 28.17 1.39
C ASP A 604 15.10 27.66 1.27
N ILE A 605 14.31 28.02 2.26
CA ILE A 605 12.90 27.62 2.37
C ILE A 605 12.03 28.18 1.23
N ASN A 606 12.47 29.26 0.57
CA ASN A 606 11.74 29.94 -0.50
C ASN A 606 12.38 29.72 -1.88
N MET A 607 13.32 28.78 -1.98
CA MET A 607 13.98 28.45 -3.25
C MET A 607 12.95 28.17 -4.33
N GLN A 608 12.95 28.95 -5.41
CA GLN A 608 12.05 28.74 -6.54
C GLN A 608 12.71 27.80 -7.55
N ALA A 609 11.99 26.77 -7.98
CA ALA A 609 12.50 25.85 -8.98
C ALA A 609 12.62 26.57 -10.34
N ARG A 610 13.74 26.36 -11.04
CA ARG A 610 14.05 26.96 -12.34
C ARG A 610 14.50 25.89 -13.34
N PRO A 611 13.55 25.20 -13.99
CA PRO A 611 13.87 24.20 -15.02
C PRO A 611 14.61 24.83 -16.19
N THR A 612 15.68 24.18 -16.67
CA THR A 612 16.51 24.64 -17.79
C THR A 612 16.59 23.58 -18.91
N GLY A 613 17.17 23.95 -20.06
CA GLY A 613 17.39 23.03 -21.18
C GLY A 613 16.11 22.30 -21.64
N LYS A 614 16.21 20.97 -21.82
CA LYS A 614 15.08 20.13 -22.25
C LYS A 614 13.92 20.15 -21.25
N PHE A 615 14.19 20.21 -19.95
CA PHE A 615 13.15 20.24 -18.92
C PHE A 615 12.30 21.51 -19.00
N ARG A 616 12.91 22.66 -19.34
CA ARG A 616 12.15 23.89 -19.61
C ARG A 616 11.11 23.69 -20.71
N LEU A 617 11.49 23.05 -21.82
CA LEU A 617 10.57 22.75 -22.92
C LEU A 617 9.45 21.79 -22.50
N ILE A 618 9.78 20.75 -21.73
CA ILE A 618 8.79 19.80 -21.19
C ILE A 618 7.79 20.53 -20.28
N THR A 619 8.25 21.41 -19.39
CA THR A 619 7.37 22.17 -18.49
C THR A 619 6.47 23.15 -19.24
N LEU A 620 6.97 23.77 -20.32
CA LEU A 620 6.18 24.63 -21.19
C LEU A 620 5.08 23.85 -21.92
N ALA A 621 5.42 22.67 -22.47
CA ALA A 621 4.46 21.79 -23.11
C ALA A 621 3.39 21.31 -22.13
N ALA A 622 3.78 20.90 -20.91
CA ALA A 622 2.83 20.50 -19.87
C ALA A 622 1.91 21.66 -19.45
N ARG A 623 2.43 22.90 -19.38
CA ARG A 623 1.62 24.10 -19.11
C ARG A 623 0.62 24.37 -20.23
N ALA A 624 1.02 24.28 -21.48
CA ALA A 624 0.12 24.44 -22.62
C ALA A 624 -0.97 23.36 -22.60
N HIS A 625 -0.59 22.10 -22.40
CA HIS A 625 -1.50 20.96 -22.33
C HIS A 625 -2.53 21.10 -21.19
N THR A 626 -2.07 21.40 -19.98
CA THR A 626 -2.95 21.61 -18.82
C THR A 626 -3.75 22.92 -18.91
N GLY A 627 -3.29 23.91 -19.67
CA GLY A 627 -4.04 25.12 -19.99
C GLY A 627 -5.22 24.85 -20.93
N LEU A 628 -5.03 23.96 -21.92
CA LEU A 628 -6.05 23.57 -22.89
C LEU A 628 -7.12 22.63 -22.30
N LEU A 629 -6.71 21.60 -21.57
CA LEU A 629 -7.63 20.59 -21.00
C LEU A 629 -8.23 20.99 -19.65
N GLY A 630 -7.74 22.09 -19.06
CA GLY A 630 -8.03 22.46 -17.69
C GLY A 630 -7.07 21.78 -16.72
N PHE A 631 -6.56 22.57 -15.76
CA PHE A 631 -5.54 22.06 -14.85
C PHE A 631 -6.07 20.93 -13.97
N GLY A 632 -7.29 21.03 -13.44
CA GLY A 632 -7.90 20.00 -12.60
C GLY A 632 -8.09 18.68 -13.32
N SER A 633 -8.45 18.72 -14.60
CA SER A 633 -8.65 17.55 -15.47
C SER A 633 -7.33 16.87 -15.89
N GLY A 634 -6.20 17.57 -15.72
CA GLY A 634 -4.89 17.03 -16.05
C GLY A 634 -4.40 16.02 -15.01
N SER A 635 -3.65 15.03 -15.49
CA SER A 635 -2.95 14.04 -14.67
C SER A 635 -2.06 14.72 -13.60
N ILE A 636 -1.93 14.16 -12.39
CA ILE A 636 -1.09 14.73 -11.33
C ILE A 636 0.35 14.93 -11.82
N SER A 637 0.89 14.01 -12.61
CA SER A 637 2.21 14.14 -13.21
C SER A 637 2.30 15.35 -14.15
N ALA A 638 1.33 15.52 -15.05
CA ALA A 638 1.28 16.68 -15.94
C ALA A 638 1.10 17.98 -15.14
N ARG A 639 0.28 17.96 -14.10
CA ARG A 639 0.05 19.09 -13.19
C ARG A 639 1.34 19.49 -12.46
N ARG A 640 2.07 18.51 -11.94
CA ARG A 640 3.36 18.70 -11.25
C ARG A 640 4.39 19.32 -12.17
N VAL A 641 4.55 18.77 -13.37
CA VAL A 641 5.50 19.27 -14.36
C VAL A 641 5.11 20.66 -14.84
N ALA A 642 3.82 20.92 -15.05
CA ALA A 642 3.32 22.25 -15.43
C ALA A 642 3.51 23.29 -14.31
N ALA A 643 3.38 22.88 -13.05
CA ALA A 643 3.53 23.75 -11.89
C ALA A 643 4.99 23.96 -11.45
N LEU A 644 5.93 23.14 -11.93
CA LEU A 644 7.32 23.14 -11.51
C LEU A 644 8.03 24.50 -11.67
N PRO A 645 7.91 25.25 -12.79
CA PRO A 645 8.58 26.54 -12.92
C PRO A 645 8.10 27.54 -11.86
N GLY A 646 9.04 28.06 -11.06
CA GLY A 646 8.79 29.02 -9.98
C GLY A 646 8.27 28.43 -8.67
N ILE A 647 8.03 27.11 -8.59
CA ILE A 647 7.45 26.50 -7.38
C ILE A 647 8.44 26.48 -6.22
N THR A 648 7.96 26.77 -5.01
CA THR A 648 8.75 26.66 -3.77
C THR A 648 8.59 25.27 -3.13
N PRO A 649 9.42 24.91 -2.12
CA PRO A 649 9.19 23.71 -1.32
C PRO A 649 7.80 23.68 -0.68
N LEU A 650 7.33 24.82 -0.15
CA LEU A 650 5.97 24.98 0.36
C LEU A 650 4.91 24.76 -0.73
N GLY A 651 5.10 25.36 -1.92
CA GLY A 651 4.20 25.14 -3.06
C GLY A 651 4.15 23.67 -3.49
N THR A 652 5.28 22.96 -3.40
CA THR A 652 5.37 21.52 -3.71
C THR A 652 4.61 20.68 -2.68
N ALA A 653 4.80 20.94 -1.39
CA ALA A 653 4.08 20.28 -0.30
C ALA A 653 2.56 20.50 -0.43
N ALA A 654 2.14 21.74 -0.68
CA ALA A 654 0.74 22.10 -0.89
C ALA A 654 0.13 21.39 -2.12
N MET A 655 0.86 21.35 -3.25
CA MET A 655 0.39 20.68 -4.46
C MET A 655 0.20 19.16 -4.28
N LEU A 656 0.97 18.55 -3.39
CA LEU A 656 0.87 17.13 -3.06
C LEU A 656 -0.05 16.84 -1.87
N GLY A 657 -0.66 17.86 -1.26
CA GLY A 657 -1.53 17.71 -0.10
C GLY A 657 -0.81 17.36 1.20
N ASP A 658 0.51 17.51 1.27
CA ASP A 658 1.29 17.23 2.49
C ASP A 658 1.13 18.40 3.48
N GLY A 659 0.04 18.34 4.25
CA GLY A 659 -0.27 19.36 5.25
C GLY A 659 0.74 19.45 6.40
N GLU A 660 1.41 18.34 6.77
CA GLU A 660 2.41 18.35 7.85
C GLU A 660 3.65 19.11 7.41
N LEU A 661 4.15 18.80 6.21
CA LEU A 661 5.32 19.47 5.67
C LEU A 661 5.01 20.92 5.29
N ALA A 662 3.81 21.21 4.78
CA ALA A 662 3.36 22.58 4.53
C ALA A 662 3.30 23.39 5.83
N GLN A 663 2.73 22.83 6.91
CA GLN A 663 2.71 23.46 8.22
C GLN A 663 4.13 23.69 8.75
N LEU A 664 4.99 22.68 8.66
CA LEU A 664 6.40 22.79 9.06
C LEU A 664 7.10 23.94 8.33
N PHE A 665 6.96 24.02 7.00
CA PHE A 665 7.56 25.10 6.24
C PHE A 665 7.00 26.47 6.64
N LEU A 666 5.69 26.58 6.86
CA LEU A 666 5.09 27.81 7.36
C LEU A 666 5.66 28.19 8.74
N GLU A 667 5.79 27.26 9.68
CA GLU A 667 6.38 27.49 11.01
C GLU A 667 7.81 28.04 10.91
N PHE A 668 8.61 27.53 9.97
CA PHE A 668 9.96 28.01 9.68
C PHE A 668 10.02 29.29 8.85
N GLY A 669 8.88 29.91 8.56
CA GLY A 669 8.82 31.23 7.90
C GLY A 669 8.77 31.18 6.38
N ALA A 670 8.35 30.07 5.78
CA ALA A 670 8.11 30.00 4.34
C ALA A 670 7.11 31.08 3.89
N GLN A 671 7.44 31.72 2.79
CA GLN A 671 6.59 32.70 2.13
C GLN A 671 5.63 32.00 1.16
N VAL A 672 4.41 32.50 1.10
CA VAL A 672 3.39 32.04 0.14
C VAL A 672 3.66 32.73 -1.19
N LEU A 673 4.62 32.19 -1.95
CA LEU A 673 5.00 32.70 -3.26
C LEU A 673 4.24 31.96 -4.37
N GLU A 674 3.81 32.71 -5.37
CA GLU A 674 3.24 32.15 -6.59
C GLU A 674 4.35 31.54 -7.46
N ASN A 675 4.03 30.44 -8.13
CA ASN A 675 4.86 29.91 -9.19
C ASN A 675 4.64 30.68 -10.50
N ASP A 676 5.35 30.32 -11.57
CA ASP A 676 5.28 31.02 -12.86
C ASP A 676 3.91 30.90 -13.56
N ARG A 677 2.96 30.16 -12.98
CA ARG A 677 1.55 30.12 -13.43
C ARG A 677 0.68 31.17 -12.72
N GLY A 678 1.25 31.98 -11.83
CA GLY A 678 0.49 32.93 -11.00
C GLY A 678 -0.44 32.22 -10.01
N ARG A 679 0.02 31.08 -9.47
CA ARG A 679 -0.76 30.23 -8.54
C ARG A 679 0.11 29.72 -7.41
N PHE A 680 -0.47 29.59 -6.22
CA PHE A 680 0.10 28.85 -5.11
C PHE A 680 -0.38 27.39 -5.16
N GLY A 681 0.53 26.43 -5.27
CA GLY A 681 0.22 25.00 -5.04
C GLY A 681 -0.86 24.37 -5.93
N GLY A 682 -1.07 24.84 -7.16
CA GLY A 682 -1.97 24.18 -8.13
C GLY A 682 -3.48 24.46 -7.94
N ALA A 683 -3.91 25.15 -6.90
CA ALA A 683 -5.31 25.54 -6.74
C ALA A 683 -5.70 26.63 -7.76
N GLN A 684 -6.78 26.45 -8.53
CA GLN A 684 -7.54 27.59 -9.07
C GLN A 684 -7.96 28.39 -7.84
N ARG A 685 -7.52 29.67 -7.73
CA ARG A 685 -7.80 30.60 -6.61
C ARG A 685 -8.35 29.88 -5.37
N PRO A 686 -7.51 29.47 -4.40
CA PRO A 686 -8.08 29.03 -3.13
C PRO A 686 -8.99 30.16 -2.65
N GLY A 687 -10.25 29.86 -2.35
CA GLY A 687 -11.09 30.78 -1.61
C GLY A 687 -10.23 31.33 -0.47
N PRO A 688 -10.11 32.66 -0.31
CA PRO A 688 -9.20 33.28 0.66
C PRO A 688 -9.26 32.65 2.05
N LEU A 689 -10.37 32.02 2.42
CA LEU A 689 -10.70 31.42 3.70
C LEU A 689 -9.78 30.29 4.21
N ALA A 690 -9.28 29.34 3.40
CA ALA A 690 -8.47 28.24 3.97
C ALA A 690 -7.07 28.68 4.42
N LEU A 691 -6.46 29.60 3.66
CA LEU A 691 -5.20 30.24 4.01
C LEU A 691 -5.40 31.41 5.00
N HIS A 692 -6.53 32.13 4.94
CA HIS A 692 -6.88 33.13 5.96
C HIS A 692 -7.18 32.49 7.31
N ALA A 693 -7.80 31.30 7.38
CA ALA A 693 -8.00 30.57 8.63
C ALA A 693 -6.65 30.17 9.28
N LEU A 694 -5.69 29.72 8.48
CA LEU A 694 -4.30 29.49 8.91
C LEU A 694 -3.56 30.79 9.28
N TYR A 695 -3.82 31.90 8.58
CA TYR A 695 -3.27 33.23 8.90
C TYR A 695 -3.87 33.82 10.18
N ILE A 696 -5.17 33.62 10.42
CA ILE A 696 -5.90 33.98 11.64
C ILE A 696 -5.37 33.14 12.80
N TYR A 697 -5.15 31.84 12.60
CA TYR A 697 -4.50 30.98 13.59
C TYR A 697 -3.08 31.44 13.91
N ARG A 698 -2.32 31.91 12.91
CA ARG A 698 -0.96 32.45 13.05
C ARG A 698 -0.94 33.83 13.73
N ALA A 699 -1.94 34.67 13.49
CA ALA A 699 -2.12 35.96 14.17
C ALA A 699 -2.56 35.76 15.63
N ALA A 700 -3.48 34.81 15.88
CA ALA A 700 -3.93 34.43 17.21
C ALA A 700 -2.79 33.83 18.03
N THR A 701 -2.02 32.87 17.48
CA THR A 701 -0.88 32.26 18.17
C THR A 701 0.27 33.25 18.40
N ARG A 702 0.61 34.13 17.45
CA ARG A 702 1.61 35.19 17.68
C ARG A 702 1.16 36.19 18.76
N SER A 703 -0.12 36.55 18.78
CA SER A 703 -0.69 37.46 19.80
C SER A 703 -0.72 36.80 21.19
N ILE A 704 -1.06 35.51 21.27
CA ILE A 704 -1.04 34.73 22.52
C ILE A 704 0.39 34.55 23.03
N PHE A 705 1.36 34.25 22.16
CA PHE A 705 2.77 34.09 22.55
C PHE A 705 3.46 35.42 22.86
N SER A 706 3.13 36.52 22.18
CA SER A 706 3.63 37.85 22.53
C SER A 706 3.07 38.31 23.88
N SER A 707 1.78 38.07 24.12
CA SER A 707 1.12 38.34 25.41
C SER A 707 1.67 37.47 26.53
N ALA A 708 1.97 36.18 26.27
CA ALA A 708 2.64 35.30 27.23
C ALA A 708 4.09 35.70 27.50
N SER A 709 4.81 36.21 26.51
CA SER A 709 6.17 36.76 26.65
C SER A 709 6.19 38.04 27.49
N GLU A 710 5.22 38.95 27.28
CA GLU A 710 5.01 40.13 28.13
C GLU A 710 4.60 39.76 29.56
N MET A 711 3.74 38.75 29.72
CA MET A 711 3.36 38.17 31.01
C MET A 711 4.60 37.66 31.76
N THR A 712 5.51 36.96 31.07
CA THR A 712 6.75 36.44 31.67
C THR A 712 7.72 37.55 32.06
N LYS A 713 7.78 38.64 31.28
CA LYS A 713 8.62 39.82 31.58
C LYS A 713 8.05 40.66 32.73
N SER A 714 6.73 40.86 32.79
CA SER A 714 6.05 41.63 33.84
C SER A 714 6.07 40.90 35.19
N VAL A 715 5.92 39.57 35.18
CA VAL A 715 6.06 38.73 36.38
C VAL A 715 7.52 38.71 36.87
N LYS A 716 8.51 38.63 35.97
CA LYS A 716 9.94 38.74 36.34
C LYS A 716 10.32 40.11 36.88
N ALA A 717 9.72 41.19 36.39
CA ALA A 717 9.97 42.55 36.85
C ALA A 717 9.37 42.85 38.25
N ARG A 718 8.37 42.07 38.69
CA ARG A 718 7.69 42.23 39.99
C ARG A 718 8.12 41.23 41.07
N MET A 719 9.05 40.31 40.76
CA MET A 719 9.66 39.42 41.76
C MET A 719 10.97 40.04 42.29
N PRO A 720 11.21 40.08 43.61
CA PRO A 720 12.48 40.56 44.16
C PRO A 720 13.64 39.62 43.75
N SER A 721 14.73 40.22 43.29
CA SER A 721 15.91 39.53 42.77
C SER A 721 16.66 38.76 43.86
N VAL A 722 16.74 37.43 43.73
CA VAL A 722 17.69 36.60 44.50
C VAL A 722 18.88 36.23 43.58
N PRO A 723 20.13 36.55 43.93
CA PRO A 723 21.26 36.36 43.03
C PRO A 723 21.73 34.90 43.00
N TRP A 724 21.68 34.28 41.81
CA TRP A 724 22.27 32.96 41.56
C TRP A 724 23.71 33.09 41.01
N LYS A 725 24.69 32.48 41.70
CA LYS A 725 26.12 32.45 41.32
C LYS A 725 26.33 31.65 40.02
N ARG A 726 27.05 32.25 39.07
CA ARG A 726 27.52 31.67 37.79
C ARG A 726 28.56 30.56 38.03
N ARG A 727 28.48 29.46 37.28
CA ARG A 727 29.65 28.59 36.96
C ARG A 727 30.16 28.90 35.54
N PRO A 728 31.49 28.92 35.30
CA PRO A 728 32.08 29.49 34.08
C PRO A 728 32.31 28.48 32.96
N LYS A 729 32.36 29.00 31.73
CA LYS A 729 32.79 28.34 30.49
C LYS A 729 34.30 28.02 30.54
N LYS A 730 34.72 26.82 30.10
CA LYS A 730 36.13 26.48 29.84
C LYS A 730 36.50 26.75 28.38
N LYS A 731 37.72 27.27 28.15
CA LYS A 731 38.64 26.85 27.08
C LYS A 731 40.00 27.56 27.23
N ALA A 732 41.08 26.77 27.36
CA ALA A 732 42.35 26.90 26.62
C ALA A 732 43.28 25.71 26.99
N ALA A 733 44.04 25.25 25.99
CA ALA A 733 44.92 24.07 25.94
C ALA A 733 46.11 24.13 26.94
N THR A 734 46.90 23.08 27.22
CA THR A 734 47.92 22.49 26.31
C THR A 734 48.60 21.25 26.96
N MET A 735 48.91 20.26 26.12
CA MET A 735 49.92 19.17 26.15
C MET A 735 50.28 18.30 27.39
N ILE A 736 50.39 17.00 27.06
CA ILE A 736 50.96 15.80 27.72
C ILE A 736 52.51 15.98 27.83
N VAL A 737 53.33 15.43 28.74
CA VAL A 737 53.47 14.15 29.46
C VAL A 737 54.39 14.42 30.68
N ASP A 738 54.11 13.90 31.88
CA ASP A 738 54.90 12.81 32.49
C ASP A 738 54.48 12.43 33.94
N SER A 739 54.56 11.12 34.18
CA SER A 739 54.74 10.34 35.42
C SER A 739 54.25 10.78 36.82
N THR A 740 53.46 9.85 37.39
CA THR A 740 53.24 9.41 38.80
C THR A 740 54.45 9.45 39.75
N PRO A 741 54.33 9.08 41.07
CA PRO A 741 53.21 9.15 42.03
C PRO A 741 53.67 9.58 43.45
N GLU A 742 52.75 9.76 44.42
CA GLU A 742 52.93 9.18 45.77
C GLU A 742 51.63 9.15 46.60
N ARG A 743 51.34 7.95 47.15
CA ARG A 743 50.89 7.57 48.51
C ARG A 743 49.94 8.53 49.26
N SER A 744 48.87 8.10 49.94
CA SER A 744 48.52 6.83 50.57
C SER A 744 47.05 6.88 51.04
N SER A 745 46.39 5.73 51.01
CA SER A 745 45.09 5.30 51.57
C SER A 745 44.92 5.61 53.08
N PRO A 746 43.83 5.19 53.79
CA PRO A 746 42.52 4.68 53.37
C PRO A 746 41.27 5.21 54.15
N ILE A 747 40.10 5.10 53.50
CA ILE A 747 38.79 4.54 53.96
C ILE A 747 38.76 3.98 55.42
N PRO A 748 37.72 4.18 56.29
CA PRO A 748 36.42 3.44 56.25
C PRO A 748 35.16 4.21 56.68
N ARG A 749 33.99 4.02 56.04
CA ARG A 749 32.97 2.94 56.12
C ARG A 749 32.07 2.96 57.36
N SER A 750 30.81 2.56 57.11
CA SER A 750 29.75 2.08 58.02
C SER A 750 28.91 3.19 58.69
N SER A 751 27.60 3.08 58.87
CA SER A 751 26.56 2.10 58.52
C SER A 751 25.22 2.63 59.08
N THR A 752 24.08 2.17 58.53
CA THR A 752 22.80 1.89 59.24
C THR A 752 22.25 2.94 60.24
N GLY A 753 21.03 3.47 60.17
CA GLY A 753 19.75 2.87 59.79
C GLY A 753 18.63 3.55 60.61
N SER A 754 17.39 3.35 60.15
CA SER A 754 16.11 3.46 60.87
C SER A 754 15.68 4.78 61.54
N SER A 755 14.73 5.44 60.86
CA SER A 755 13.37 5.80 61.34
C SER A 755 13.12 6.07 62.84
N GLN A 756 12.61 7.26 63.17
CA GLN A 756 11.26 7.50 63.75
C GLN A 756 11.08 8.98 64.18
N PRO A 757 9.82 9.44 64.38
CA PRO A 757 9.31 10.78 64.03
C PRO A 757 9.23 11.74 65.24
N LEU A 758 8.97 13.03 64.99
CA LEU A 758 8.23 13.93 65.88
C LEU A 758 7.88 15.26 65.18
N SER A 759 6.59 15.59 65.23
CA SER A 759 5.93 16.85 64.87
C SER A 759 6.16 17.94 65.95
N PRO A 760 5.46 19.10 65.94
CA PRO A 760 5.40 20.19 64.95
C PRO A 760 5.78 21.55 65.60
N GLY A 761 6.24 22.55 64.83
CA GLY A 761 6.42 23.88 65.40
C GLY A 761 6.93 24.96 64.46
N VAL A 762 6.05 25.94 64.20
CA VAL A 762 6.32 27.33 63.76
C VAL A 762 6.59 27.55 62.26
N LEU A 763 5.49 27.75 61.51
CA LEU A 763 5.50 28.53 60.26
C LEU A 763 5.28 30.02 60.58
N PRO A 764 6.14 30.96 60.13
CA PRO A 764 5.81 32.37 60.14
C PRO A 764 4.86 32.69 58.97
N ARG A 765 3.74 33.34 59.28
CA ARG A 765 2.85 33.99 58.33
C ARG A 765 3.62 35.02 57.48
N ALA A 766 3.76 34.76 56.19
CA ALA A 766 3.89 35.80 55.17
C ALA A 766 2.65 35.71 54.26
N ALA A 767 1.68 36.57 54.53
CA ALA A 767 0.49 36.73 53.70
C ALA A 767 0.91 37.27 52.32
N LEU A 768 0.93 36.39 51.31
CA LEU A 768 1.10 36.77 49.91
C LEU A 768 -0.19 37.44 49.39
N PRO A 769 -0.10 38.45 48.50
CA PRO A 769 -1.25 39.24 48.07
C PRO A 769 -2.02 38.50 46.96
N LEU A 770 -2.62 37.36 47.31
CA LEU A 770 -3.48 36.57 46.42
C LEU A 770 -4.61 37.43 45.81
N GLY A 771 -5.13 38.40 46.57
CA GLY A 771 -6.16 39.33 46.10
C GLY A 771 -5.71 40.31 45.00
N GLN A 772 -4.42 40.60 44.84
CA GLN A 772 -3.91 41.40 43.70
C GLN A 772 -3.67 40.53 42.47
N ILE A 773 -3.21 39.30 42.66
CA ILE A 773 -3.04 38.32 41.57
C ILE A 773 -4.41 37.98 40.99
N PHE A 774 -5.42 37.73 41.84
CA PHE A 774 -6.78 37.41 41.41
C PHE A 774 -7.44 38.58 40.68
N ARG A 775 -7.26 39.82 41.17
CA ARG A 775 -7.75 41.04 40.47
C ARG A 775 -7.06 41.25 39.13
N SER A 776 -5.76 40.96 39.04
CA SER A 776 -5.01 41.04 37.77
C SER A 776 -5.51 39.97 36.79
N MET A 777 -5.70 38.73 37.24
CA MET A 777 -6.26 37.66 36.40
C MET A 777 -7.68 37.97 35.92
N LEU A 778 -8.54 38.52 36.76
CA LEU A 778 -9.89 38.95 36.35
C LEU A 778 -9.89 40.12 35.36
N HIS A 779 -8.92 41.03 35.49
CA HIS A 779 -8.75 42.13 34.53
C HIS A 779 -8.26 41.61 33.18
N TRP A 780 -7.33 40.66 33.17
CA TRP A 780 -6.81 40.05 31.94
C TRP A 780 -7.80 39.10 31.26
N ARG A 781 -8.61 38.37 32.04
CA ARG A 781 -9.74 37.59 31.51
C ARG A 781 -10.74 38.51 30.79
N ARG A 782 -11.15 39.61 31.43
CA ARG A 782 -12.03 40.60 30.79
C ARG A 782 -11.44 41.22 29.52
N ARG A 783 -10.12 41.41 29.48
CA ARG A 783 -9.44 41.91 28.27
C ARG A 783 -9.38 40.87 27.15
N ALA A 784 -9.19 39.59 27.50
CA ALA A 784 -9.24 38.48 26.53
C ALA A 784 -10.66 38.29 25.99
N ASP A 785 -11.67 38.34 26.87
CA ASP A 785 -13.09 38.27 26.50
C ASP A 785 -13.46 39.43 25.55
N HIS A 786 -12.96 40.65 25.85
CA HIS A 786 -13.22 41.83 24.99
C HIS A 786 -12.52 41.76 23.63
N GLU A 787 -11.31 41.20 23.53
CA GLU A 787 -10.66 40.96 22.23
C GLU A 787 -11.35 39.84 21.44
N LEU A 788 -11.87 38.81 22.11
CA LEU A 788 -12.72 37.79 21.52
C LEU A 788 -14.00 38.40 20.93
N GLU A 789 -14.68 39.27 21.67
CA GLU A 789 -15.84 40.03 21.19
C GLU A 789 -15.47 40.92 19.98
N ARG A 790 -14.30 41.55 19.99
CA ARG A 790 -13.82 42.40 18.88
C ARG A 790 -13.51 41.61 17.62
N ILE A 791 -12.99 40.39 17.78
CA ILE A 791 -12.76 39.45 16.68
C ILE A 791 -14.10 38.94 16.14
N GLN A 792 -15.05 38.60 17.03
CA GLN A 792 -16.39 38.18 16.64
C GLN A 792 -17.13 39.28 15.88
N ALA A 793 -17.08 40.53 16.34
CA ALA A 793 -17.69 41.67 15.65
C ALA A 793 -17.11 41.91 14.25
N LYS A 794 -15.81 41.66 14.04
CA LYS A 794 -15.19 41.71 12.71
C LYS A 794 -15.62 40.57 11.79
N ILE A 795 -15.83 39.37 12.35
CA ILE A 795 -16.39 38.23 11.63
C ILE A 795 -17.82 38.54 11.20
N ASP A 796 -18.60 39.19 12.06
CA ASP A 796 -19.99 39.56 11.80
C ASP A 796 -20.11 40.74 10.79
N ASP A 797 -19.19 41.71 10.80
CA ASP A 797 -19.13 42.78 9.79
C ASP A 797 -18.75 42.24 8.39
N MET A 798 -17.86 41.25 8.34
CA MET A 798 -17.51 40.55 7.09
C MET A 798 -18.70 39.77 6.51
N TRP A 799 -19.59 39.27 7.38
CA TRP A 799 -20.80 38.56 6.99
C TRP A 799 -21.81 39.49 6.29
N LEU A 800 -21.97 40.74 6.74
CA LEU A 800 -22.83 41.71 6.06
C LEU A 800 -22.40 41.95 4.60
N HIS A 801 -21.10 41.82 4.32
CA HIS A 801 -20.53 41.98 2.98
C HIS A 801 -20.66 40.71 2.12
N GLU A 802 -20.63 39.51 2.69
CA GLU A 802 -20.79 38.25 1.95
C GLU A 802 -22.24 37.75 1.81
N MET A 803 -23.16 38.16 2.71
CA MET A 803 -24.60 37.91 2.53
C MET A 803 -25.15 38.59 1.27
N MET A 804 -24.53 39.71 0.87
CA MET A 804 -24.78 40.40 -0.40
C MET A 804 -24.28 39.61 -1.63
N LEU A 805 -23.47 38.55 -1.44
CA LEU A 805 -22.82 37.77 -2.50
C LEU A 805 -23.27 36.29 -2.55
N GLY A 806 -24.19 35.86 -1.68
CA GLY A 806 -24.94 34.60 -1.82
C GLY A 806 -24.13 33.29 -1.66
N CYS A 807 -23.43 33.10 -0.54
CA CYS A 807 -22.69 31.85 -0.24
C CYS A 807 -23.35 30.94 0.83
N ASP A 808 -22.95 29.67 0.78
CA ASP A 808 -23.49 28.49 1.45
C ASP A 808 -23.28 28.46 2.98
N THR A 809 -24.32 28.09 3.74
CA THR A 809 -24.43 28.27 5.19
C THR A 809 -23.82 27.14 6.02
N GLU A 810 -23.63 25.95 5.44
CA GLU A 810 -23.19 24.74 6.14
C GLU A 810 -21.66 24.71 6.41
N LEU A 811 -20.87 25.28 5.50
CA LEU A 811 -19.42 25.43 5.66
C LEU A 811 -19.06 26.41 6.79
N PHE A 812 -19.92 27.41 7.04
CA PHE A 812 -19.74 28.41 8.08
C PHE A 812 -19.98 27.85 9.49
N GLU A 813 -20.99 26.98 9.69
CA GLU A 813 -21.18 26.30 10.98
C GLU A 813 -19.95 25.47 11.38
N THR A 814 -19.22 24.94 10.39
CA THR A 814 -18.01 24.14 10.61
C THR A 814 -16.78 24.99 10.94
N VAL A 815 -16.72 26.23 10.46
CA VAL A 815 -15.64 27.19 10.79
C VAL A 815 -15.93 27.96 12.08
N ARG A 816 -17.21 28.12 12.43
CA ARG A 816 -17.67 28.77 13.66
C ARG A 816 -17.60 27.85 14.89
N LYS A 817 -17.89 26.55 14.73
CA LYS A 817 -17.69 25.53 15.77
C LYS A 817 -16.19 25.29 15.99
#